data_AF-A0A0G0QM80-F1
#
_entry.id   AF-A0A0G0QM80-F1
#
_cell.length_a   1.000
_cell.length_b   1.000
_cell.length_c   1.000
_cell.angle_alpha   90.00
_cell.angle_beta   90.00
_cell.angle_gamma   90.00
#
_symmetry.space_group_name_H-M   'P 1'
#
loop_
_entity.id
_entity.type
_entity.pdbx_description
1 polymer ?
#
loop_
_entity_poly.entity_id
_entity_poly.type
_entity_poly.pdbx_seq_one_letter_code
_entity_poly.pdbx_strand_id
1 'polypeptide(L)'
;MKISFKKEGLNIELPNFAKVAPQLEKSAGIILIGTLILLSLLAFAYFYSKDLILSYNDSRAHMDMARLIIDNLKPGFAQLGGVWLPLPHLLMLPLVWNDWMWQTGLAGSVFSMFFYVVSGIYVSKLLAFVVKDKFSVVICTLLFALNVNLLYMQSTPMTELTLLSFSIAATYYLLRWVQSDKLTDFLLLSLAVLLATLVRYDGWMLFLLTALSIFIIRLRKVLISLKEKPFFVKVRIALTNSSLWGILLMYGLLAGLGIALWVLWNWAIFKDPLFFLTGPYSAKAQQAVISGAGKLFTEGNILLSVSAYWWAMADNVGLFVFLSALIGFLIAIKEDKFNDTFVVLLTLLAPIFFHISSLYGGNSVLVLPELKINVTEGLKGTLFNARYGLMILPAVSVFTAYLIKKGNFIRWLVLVLILFSYLMMAKEAYVIDLIDGQMGSSSLRVGDVSTWLKENAPGKGLILTALSYNNALAFSTGFDLKRFIHEGTGKYWQSALENPQEYSQWIVMANGDVGDPVYNALIKNNHSNFLKYYDLSQKFDFLNVYKRKEVPKNFVYIHDEQFKVDDANLRFIGVNSYDLIYRSTGEIASTLSSAKASGFEVVRLWVFGEGDFNVLQPKPGEYNEALLDNLDYILATAGKLNMNVILTLSNYWEAYGGVRQYLKWVDLPNDKPSDLDRFFTDSRVRTIYKNYVNAIVLRKNTLTEINYRDDPTIMTWELMNEPRSSSLSTANVVNDWFSEMTSHIKSLDKYHIVTTGIEGHFDNLSINPYTTGPTINDVSNNVSIDVLSGHLYLDYFDPSVSANNFSIVNLWTAFAKNAGMPFFIEEVGFSKKPDDNGGIDRYTLYENLLESARKNNLQGLILWNWALKTDDSFGISPLDPGDAELIQLFKSYSERLKNDV
;
A
#
# COMPACT_ATOMS: atom_id res chain seq x y z
N MET A 1 -2.78 -30.06 -105.95
CA MET A 1 -1.94 -31.09 -105.30
C MET A 1 -1.03 -30.36 -104.31
N LYS A 2 -1.41 -30.30 -103.02
CA LYS A 2 -0.63 -29.63 -101.97
C LYS A 2 0.28 -30.69 -101.35
N ILE A 3 1.59 -30.53 -101.46
CA ILE A 3 2.59 -31.40 -100.84
C ILE A 3 3.19 -30.68 -99.64
N SER A 4 3.27 -31.42 -98.53
CA SER A 4 3.68 -31.02 -97.20
C SER A 4 5.19 -30.92 -97.02
N PHE A 5 5.62 -30.16 -96.00
CA PHE A 5 6.79 -30.54 -95.20
C PHE A 5 6.45 -30.50 -93.70
N LYS A 6 6.81 -31.60 -93.01
CA LYS A 6 6.70 -31.84 -91.57
C LYS A 6 7.53 -30.83 -90.77
N LYS A 7 7.05 -30.49 -89.57
CA LYS A 7 7.88 -30.02 -88.46
C LYS A 7 7.52 -30.86 -87.23
N GLU A 8 8.47 -31.62 -86.73
CA GLU A 8 8.34 -32.42 -85.51
C GLU A 8 8.15 -31.47 -84.31
N GLY A 9 7.05 -31.64 -83.58
CA GLY A 9 6.78 -30.93 -82.34
C GLY A 9 7.03 -31.84 -81.14
N LEU A 10 7.93 -31.43 -80.25
CA LEU A 10 8.00 -31.95 -78.88
C LEU A 10 6.67 -31.64 -78.16
N ASN A 11 5.93 -32.68 -77.77
CA ASN A 11 4.86 -32.56 -76.79
C ASN A 11 5.46 -32.55 -75.38
N ILE A 12 5.58 -31.35 -74.79
CA ILE A 12 5.80 -31.20 -73.35
C ILE A 12 4.42 -31.17 -72.70
N GLU A 13 4.01 -32.25 -72.04
CA GLU A 13 2.88 -32.23 -71.12
C GLU A 13 3.21 -31.30 -69.95
N LEU A 14 2.62 -30.11 -69.94
CA LEU A 14 2.67 -29.22 -68.78
C LEU A 14 1.96 -29.90 -67.60
N PRO A 15 2.55 -29.88 -66.38
CA PRO A 15 1.91 -30.44 -65.20
C PRO A 15 0.50 -29.87 -65.04
N ASN A 16 -0.46 -30.74 -64.74
CA ASN A 16 -1.85 -30.34 -64.52
C ASN A 16 -1.92 -29.37 -63.32
N PHE A 17 -1.94 -28.06 -63.60
CA PHE A 17 -1.89 -26.96 -62.62
C PHE A 17 -3.00 -27.05 -61.56
N ALA A 18 -4.10 -27.76 -61.84
CA ALA A 18 -5.18 -28.01 -60.88
C ALA A 18 -4.75 -28.86 -59.68
N LYS A 19 -3.75 -29.75 -59.83
CA LYS A 19 -3.20 -30.54 -58.70
C LYS A 19 -2.12 -29.80 -57.90
N VAL A 20 -1.45 -28.82 -58.50
CA VAL A 20 -0.33 -28.08 -57.89
C VAL A 20 -0.79 -26.82 -57.16
N ALA A 21 -1.89 -26.20 -57.60
CA ALA A 21 -2.42 -24.97 -56.97
C ALA A 21 -2.75 -25.09 -55.46
N PRO A 22 -3.39 -26.17 -54.96
CA PRO A 22 -3.64 -26.33 -53.53
C PRO A 22 -2.35 -26.50 -52.71
N GLN A 23 -1.33 -27.15 -53.29
CA GLN A 23 -0.02 -27.32 -52.65
C GLN A 23 0.77 -26.00 -52.60
N LEU A 24 0.68 -25.17 -53.64
CA LEU A 24 1.27 -23.83 -53.68
C LEU A 24 0.59 -22.87 -52.69
N GLU A 25 -0.73 -22.91 -52.56
CA GLU A 25 -1.45 -22.09 -51.56
C GLU A 25 -1.15 -22.53 -50.12
N LYS A 26 -1.07 -23.84 -49.87
CA LYS A 26 -0.61 -24.37 -48.58
C LYS A 26 0.82 -23.93 -48.26
N SER A 27 1.71 -23.95 -49.25
CA SER A 27 3.10 -23.51 -49.11
C SER A 27 3.20 -22.00 -48.84
N ALA A 28 2.40 -21.17 -49.52
CA ALA A 28 2.37 -19.72 -49.28
C ALA A 28 1.89 -19.36 -47.87
N GLY A 29 0.89 -20.08 -47.34
CA GLY A 29 0.43 -19.92 -45.96
C GLY A 29 1.51 -20.27 -44.92
N ILE A 30 2.26 -21.35 -45.15
CA ILE A 30 3.38 -21.76 -44.28
C ILE A 30 4.50 -20.71 -44.31
N ILE A 31 4.85 -20.19 -45.50
CA ILE A 31 5.87 -19.15 -45.67
C ILE A 31 5.47 -17.88 -44.92
N LEU A 32 4.20 -17.45 -45.02
CA LEU A 32 3.71 -16.27 -44.30
C LEU A 32 3.84 -16.46 -42.78
N ILE A 33 3.38 -17.60 -42.24
CA ILE A 33 3.46 -17.88 -40.80
C ILE A 33 4.92 -17.91 -40.34
N GLY A 34 5.81 -18.61 -41.08
CA GLY A 34 7.23 -18.65 -40.78
C GLY A 34 7.88 -17.26 -40.81
N THR A 35 7.47 -16.41 -41.76
CA THR A 35 7.96 -15.02 -41.84
C THR A 35 7.50 -14.19 -40.65
N LEU A 36 6.23 -14.27 -40.26
CA LEU A 36 5.69 -13.56 -39.09
C LEU A 36 6.37 -14.01 -37.79
N ILE A 37 6.58 -15.31 -37.60
CA ILE A 37 7.30 -15.84 -36.45
C ILE A 37 8.74 -15.33 -36.44
N LEU A 38 9.44 -15.38 -37.57
CA LEU A 38 10.82 -14.90 -37.67
C LEU A 38 10.91 -13.40 -37.35
N LEU A 39 10.03 -12.57 -37.91
CA LEU A 39 9.99 -11.13 -37.61
C LEU A 39 9.73 -10.85 -36.12
N SER A 40 8.77 -11.56 -35.53
CA SER A 40 8.44 -11.46 -34.11
C SER A 40 9.64 -11.82 -33.21
N LEU A 41 10.32 -12.93 -33.50
CA LEU A 41 11.49 -13.38 -32.75
C LEU A 41 12.68 -12.44 -32.91
N LEU A 42 12.95 -11.96 -34.13
CA LEU A 42 14.05 -11.02 -34.40
C LEU A 42 13.81 -9.67 -33.71
N ALA A 43 12.58 -9.15 -33.78
CA ALA A 43 12.23 -7.91 -33.09
C ALA A 43 12.36 -8.08 -31.56
N PHE A 44 11.82 -9.16 -31.00
CA PHE A 44 11.96 -9.44 -29.57
C PHE A 44 13.43 -9.53 -29.15
N ALA A 45 14.24 -10.32 -29.87
CA ALA A 45 15.67 -10.45 -29.57
C ALA A 45 16.41 -9.12 -29.64
N TYR A 46 16.08 -8.28 -30.63
CA TYR A 46 16.65 -6.94 -30.77
C TYR A 46 16.31 -6.04 -29.56
N PHE A 47 15.02 -5.88 -29.23
CA PHE A 47 14.61 -5.02 -28.13
C PHE A 47 15.01 -5.57 -26.74
N TYR A 48 15.04 -6.89 -26.59
CA TYR A 48 15.53 -7.55 -25.39
C TYR A 48 17.02 -7.28 -25.16
N SER A 49 17.86 -7.38 -26.19
CA SER A 49 19.30 -7.11 -26.11
C SER A 49 19.67 -5.65 -25.77
N LYS A 50 18.67 -4.76 -25.78
CA LYS A 50 18.80 -3.31 -25.53
C LYS A 50 18.07 -2.87 -24.25
N ASP A 51 17.53 -3.81 -23.47
CA ASP A 51 16.73 -3.55 -22.26
C ASP A 51 15.49 -2.66 -22.52
N LEU A 52 14.89 -2.78 -23.71
CA LEU A 52 13.77 -1.92 -24.14
C LEU A 52 12.39 -2.53 -23.88
N ILE A 53 12.32 -3.82 -23.54
CA ILE A 53 11.07 -4.59 -23.37
C ILE A 53 10.17 -4.00 -22.26
N LEU A 54 10.77 -3.42 -21.23
CA LEU A 54 10.09 -2.91 -20.04
C LEU A 54 10.13 -1.37 -19.93
N SER A 55 10.37 -0.68 -21.05
CA SER A 55 10.47 0.79 -21.07
C SER A 55 9.19 1.43 -20.52
N TYR A 56 8.03 0.92 -20.95
CA TYR A 56 6.72 1.35 -20.45
C TYR A 56 6.52 0.98 -18.96
N ASN A 57 5.98 1.93 -18.19
CA ASN A 57 5.58 1.65 -16.81
C ASN A 57 4.46 0.61 -16.75
N ASP A 58 3.45 0.74 -17.61
CA ASP A 58 2.32 -0.19 -17.72
C ASP A 58 2.76 -1.63 -17.99
N SER A 59 3.87 -1.83 -18.74
CA SER A 59 4.44 -3.15 -19.00
C SER A 59 4.84 -3.86 -17.70
N ARG A 60 5.50 -3.15 -16.77
CA ARG A 60 5.88 -3.69 -15.46
C ARG A 60 4.66 -3.91 -14.58
N ALA A 61 3.73 -2.97 -14.59
CA ALA A 61 2.52 -3.05 -13.80
C ALA A 61 1.61 -4.23 -14.22
N HIS A 62 1.45 -4.51 -15.52
CA HIS A 62 0.70 -5.69 -15.99
C HIS A 62 1.34 -7.01 -15.50
N MET A 63 2.67 -7.07 -15.50
CA MET A 63 3.42 -8.23 -15.01
C MET A 63 3.22 -8.43 -13.50
N ASP A 64 3.28 -7.36 -12.71
CA ASP A 64 3.00 -7.39 -11.28
C ASP A 64 1.54 -7.78 -10.99
N MET A 65 0.57 -7.19 -11.68
CA MET A 65 -0.85 -7.53 -11.50
C MET A 65 -1.15 -9.01 -11.76
N ALA A 66 -0.51 -9.61 -12.76
CA ALA A 66 -0.61 -11.04 -13.00
C ALA A 66 0.05 -11.87 -11.89
N ARG A 67 1.24 -11.45 -11.41
CA ARG A 67 1.98 -12.16 -10.36
C ARG A 67 1.35 -12.03 -8.98
N LEU A 68 0.70 -10.91 -8.66
CA LEU A 68 -0.03 -10.68 -7.41
C LEU A 68 -1.12 -11.72 -7.15
N ILE A 69 -1.64 -12.38 -8.19
CA ILE A 69 -2.62 -13.47 -8.05
C ILE A 69 -2.01 -14.65 -7.25
N ILE A 70 -0.71 -14.89 -7.37
CA ILE A 70 0.00 -16.04 -6.78
C ILE A 70 1.03 -15.65 -5.72
N ASP A 71 1.65 -14.48 -5.83
CA ASP A 71 2.66 -13.94 -4.91
C ASP A 71 2.15 -12.62 -4.34
N ASN A 72 1.51 -12.69 -3.16
CA ASN A 72 0.99 -11.54 -2.43
C ASN A 72 0.79 -11.98 -0.96
N LEU A 73 0.68 -11.03 -0.02
CA LEU A 73 0.22 -11.29 1.35
C LEU A 73 -1.18 -11.92 1.36
N LYS A 74 -2.01 -11.58 0.36
CA LYS A 74 -3.34 -12.16 0.18
C LYS A 74 -3.55 -12.62 -1.28
N PRO A 75 -2.97 -13.77 -1.68
CA PRO A 75 -3.07 -14.26 -3.04
C PRO A 75 -4.51 -14.68 -3.37
N GLY A 76 -4.83 -14.70 -4.65
CA GLY A 76 -6.13 -15.10 -5.17
C GLY A 76 -6.61 -14.23 -6.32
N PHE A 77 -7.65 -14.70 -7.02
CA PHE A 77 -8.16 -14.02 -8.21
C PHE A 77 -8.68 -12.60 -7.95
N ALA A 78 -9.03 -12.24 -6.71
CA ALA A 78 -9.39 -10.87 -6.35
C ALA A 78 -8.29 -9.85 -6.69
N GLN A 79 -7.04 -10.30 -6.82
CA GLN A 79 -5.89 -9.47 -7.22
C GLN A 79 -5.91 -9.08 -8.70
N LEU A 80 -6.82 -9.61 -9.53
CA LEU A 80 -7.10 -9.05 -10.86
C LEU A 80 -7.52 -7.56 -10.80
N GLY A 81 -7.98 -7.12 -9.62
CA GLY A 81 -8.38 -5.74 -9.40
C GLY A 81 -9.74 -5.42 -10.01
N GLY A 82 -10.03 -4.13 -10.11
CA GLY A 82 -11.32 -3.61 -10.55
C GLY A 82 -11.24 -2.57 -11.66
N VAL A 83 -10.07 -2.34 -12.28
CA VAL A 83 -9.91 -1.28 -13.30
C VAL A 83 -9.54 -1.85 -14.66
N TRP A 84 -8.49 -2.68 -14.72
CA TRP A 84 -8.08 -3.34 -15.96
C TRP A 84 -8.86 -4.63 -16.19
N LEU A 85 -9.20 -4.87 -17.46
CA LEU A 85 -9.91 -6.06 -17.86
C LEU A 85 -9.00 -7.31 -17.75
N PRO A 86 -9.58 -8.48 -17.45
CA PRO A 86 -8.81 -9.56 -16.82
C PRO A 86 -8.02 -10.43 -17.80
N LEU A 87 -8.38 -10.49 -19.09
CA LEU A 87 -7.82 -11.50 -19.99
C LEU A 87 -6.29 -11.42 -20.14
N PRO A 88 -5.66 -10.24 -20.29
CA PRO A 88 -4.21 -10.15 -20.40
C PRO A 88 -3.49 -10.73 -19.18
N HIS A 89 -3.97 -10.44 -17.97
CA HIS A 89 -3.37 -10.94 -16.73
C HIS A 89 -3.55 -12.45 -16.57
N LEU A 90 -4.72 -12.98 -16.96
CA LEU A 90 -4.99 -14.42 -16.95
C LEU A 90 -4.12 -15.18 -17.95
N LEU A 91 -3.82 -14.58 -19.10
CA LEU A 91 -2.90 -15.16 -20.08
C LEU A 91 -1.48 -15.25 -19.51
N MET A 92 -1.02 -14.21 -18.80
CA MET A 92 0.33 -14.16 -18.21
C MET A 92 0.52 -15.15 -17.03
N LEU A 93 -0.57 -15.51 -16.34
CA LEU A 93 -0.56 -16.31 -15.11
C LEU A 93 0.29 -17.60 -15.17
N PRO A 94 0.29 -18.41 -16.24
CA PRO A 94 1.09 -19.65 -16.32
C PRO A 94 2.61 -19.43 -16.35
N LEU A 95 3.08 -18.20 -16.57
CA LEU A 95 4.50 -17.89 -16.77
C LEU A 95 5.08 -16.92 -15.73
N VAL A 96 4.27 -16.05 -15.12
CA VAL A 96 4.73 -15.04 -14.15
C VAL A 96 5.19 -15.62 -12.80
N TRP A 97 4.94 -16.91 -12.53
CA TRP A 97 5.50 -17.59 -11.36
C TRP A 97 7.01 -17.79 -11.46
N ASN A 98 7.58 -17.75 -12.68
CA ASN A 98 9.02 -17.86 -12.89
C ASN A 98 9.67 -16.47 -12.82
N ASP A 99 10.56 -16.27 -11.85
CA ASP A 99 11.17 -14.97 -11.57
C ASP A 99 11.93 -14.39 -12.76
N TRP A 100 12.64 -15.23 -13.53
CA TRP A 100 13.35 -14.79 -14.72
C TRP A 100 12.39 -14.31 -15.81
N MET A 101 11.32 -15.06 -16.11
CA MET A 101 10.32 -14.66 -17.10
C MET A 101 9.53 -13.42 -16.65
N TRP A 102 9.29 -13.28 -15.35
CA TRP A 102 8.66 -12.10 -14.76
C TRP A 102 9.56 -10.86 -14.89
N GLN A 103 10.77 -10.90 -14.35
CA GLN A 103 11.70 -9.76 -14.32
C GLN A 103 12.18 -9.32 -15.70
N THR A 104 12.21 -10.22 -16.69
CA THR A 104 12.59 -9.89 -18.07
C THR A 104 11.43 -9.34 -18.90
N GLY A 105 10.19 -9.44 -18.42
CA GLY A 105 8.98 -9.13 -19.20
C GLY A 105 8.53 -10.24 -20.16
N LEU A 106 9.30 -11.32 -20.31
CA LEU A 106 9.02 -12.40 -21.26
C LEU A 106 7.67 -13.08 -21.01
N ALA A 107 7.24 -13.21 -19.74
CA ALA A 107 5.96 -13.85 -19.39
C ALA A 107 4.75 -13.16 -20.04
N GLY A 108 4.81 -11.86 -20.29
CA GLY A 108 3.78 -11.13 -21.03
C GLY A 108 4.08 -11.00 -22.52
N SER A 109 5.34 -10.71 -22.89
CA SER A 109 5.73 -10.51 -24.29
C SER A 109 5.42 -11.72 -25.18
N VAL A 110 5.54 -12.95 -24.67
CA VAL A 110 5.25 -14.16 -25.47
C VAL A 110 3.81 -14.20 -25.99
N PHE A 111 2.85 -13.66 -25.23
CA PHE A 111 1.46 -13.57 -25.67
C PHE A 111 1.27 -12.45 -26.69
N SER A 112 1.91 -11.29 -26.50
CA SER A 112 1.95 -10.24 -27.51
C SER A 112 2.53 -10.73 -28.84
N MET A 113 3.63 -11.50 -28.80
CA MET A 113 4.26 -12.14 -29.95
C MET A 113 3.33 -13.14 -30.64
N PHE A 114 2.67 -14.00 -29.85
CA PHE A 114 1.67 -14.93 -30.38
C PHE A 114 0.53 -14.19 -31.09
N PHE A 115 -0.04 -13.17 -30.45
CA PHE A 115 -1.14 -12.40 -31.03
C PHE A 115 -0.71 -11.53 -32.21
N TYR A 116 0.56 -11.13 -32.30
CA TYR A 116 1.13 -10.52 -33.51
C TYR A 116 1.07 -11.47 -34.70
N VAL A 117 1.49 -12.73 -34.53
CA VAL A 117 1.42 -13.74 -35.60
C VAL A 117 -0.04 -14.01 -35.99
N VAL A 118 -0.93 -14.17 -35.01
CA VAL A 118 -2.36 -14.37 -35.25
C VAL A 118 -2.97 -13.19 -36.00
N SER A 119 -2.62 -11.95 -35.62
CA SER A 119 -3.07 -10.73 -36.28
C SER A 119 -2.61 -10.69 -37.73
N GLY A 120 -1.34 -10.98 -38.02
CA GLY A 120 -0.81 -11.03 -39.38
C GLY A 120 -1.54 -12.06 -40.27
N ILE A 121 -1.86 -13.24 -39.71
CA ILE A 121 -2.64 -14.28 -40.40
C ILE A 121 -4.05 -13.77 -40.74
N TYR A 122 -4.77 -13.19 -39.76
CA TYR A 122 -6.14 -12.72 -39.99
C TYR A 122 -6.20 -11.47 -40.86
N VAL A 123 -5.23 -10.56 -40.80
CA VAL A 123 -5.11 -9.42 -41.75
C VAL A 123 -4.95 -9.95 -43.16
N SER A 124 -4.05 -10.92 -43.38
CA SER A 124 -3.84 -11.51 -44.70
C SER A 124 -5.11 -12.19 -45.23
N LYS A 125 -5.82 -12.95 -44.38
CA LYS A 125 -7.10 -13.58 -44.73
C LYS A 125 -8.19 -12.56 -45.05
N LEU A 126 -8.28 -11.48 -44.28
CA LEU A 126 -9.23 -10.40 -44.50
C LEU A 126 -8.94 -9.68 -45.83
N LEU A 127 -7.68 -9.33 -46.09
CA LEU A 127 -7.25 -8.74 -47.37
C LEU A 127 -7.58 -9.66 -48.55
N ALA A 128 -7.25 -10.95 -48.46
CA ALA A 128 -7.50 -11.91 -49.53
C ALA A 128 -8.99 -12.00 -49.88
N PHE A 129 -9.84 -11.89 -48.87
CA PHE A 129 -11.28 -11.90 -49.02
C PHE A 129 -11.82 -10.63 -49.69
N VAL A 130 -11.31 -9.47 -49.30
CA VAL A 130 -11.83 -8.15 -49.69
C VAL A 130 -11.33 -7.71 -51.07
N VAL A 131 -10.01 -7.75 -51.33
CA VAL A 131 -9.44 -7.16 -52.56
C VAL A 131 -9.25 -8.15 -53.70
N LYS A 132 -9.22 -9.46 -53.41
CA LYS A 132 -9.03 -10.54 -54.41
C LYS A 132 -7.82 -10.35 -55.34
N ASP A 133 -6.79 -9.63 -54.89
CA ASP A 133 -5.57 -9.35 -55.64
C ASP A 133 -4.35 -9.80 -54.83
N LYS A 134 -3.66 -10.86 -55.30
CA LYS A 134 -2.56 -11.50 -54.56
C LYS A 134 -1.44 -10.53 -54.19
N PHE A 135 -1.12 -9.60 -55.08
CA PHE A 135 -0.06 -8.61 -54.84
C PHE A 135 -0.46 -7.64 -53.71
N SER A 136 -1.67 -7.08 -53.76
CA SER A 136 -2.19 -6.20 -52.70
C SER A 136 -2.27 -6.91 -51.35
N VAL A 137 -2.63 -8.21 -51.33
CA VAL A 137 -2.63 -9.02 -50.11
C VAL A 137 -1.24 -9.09 -49.49
N VAL A 138 -0.22 -9.43 -50.27
CA VAL A 138 1.16 -9.55 -49.77
C VAL A 138 1.67 -8.19 -49.28
N ILE A 139 1.57 -7.14 -50.09
CA ILE A 139 2.09 -5.81 -49.73
C ILE A 139 1.39 -5.24 -48.49
N CYS A 140 0.06 -5.32 -48.41
CA CYS A 140 -0.65 -4.80 -47.24
C CYS A 140 -0.52 -5.69 -45.99
N THR A 141 -0.25 -6.98 -46.15
CA THR A 141 0.13 -7.84 -45.01
C THR A 141 1.52 -7.44 -44.49
N LEU A 142 2.47 -7.14 -45.39
CA LEU A 142 3.80 -6.67 -45.02
C LEU A 142 3.78 -5.25 -44.45
N LEU A 143 2.90 -4.36 -44.93
CA LEU A 143 2.64 -3.05 -44.32
C LEU A 143 2.29 -3.23 -42.84
N PHE A 144 1.33 -4.12 -42.53
CA PHE A 144 0.98 -4.43 -41.15
C PHE A 144 2.20 -5.02 -40.39
N ALA A 145 2.81 -6.08 -40.92
CA ALA A 145 3.81 -6.87 -40.21
C ALA A 145 5.15 -6.14 -39.99
N LEU A 146 5.56 -5.27 -40.90
CA LEU A 146 6.84 -4.55 -40.85
C LEU A 146 6.74 -3.16 -40.21
N ASN A 147 5.56 -2.74 -39.75
CA ASN A 147 5.43 -1.50 -39.01
C ASN A 147 6.30 -1.54 -37.75
N VAL A 148 7.21 -0.57 -37.61
CA VAL A 148 8.25 -0.59 -36.57
C VAL A 148 7.67 -0.41 -35.16
N ASN A 149 6.64 0.44 -35.02
CA ASN A 149 5.91 0.59 -33.74
C ASN A 149 5.22 -0.73 -33.35
N LEU A 150 4.59 -1.44 -34.30
CA LEU A 150 4.00 -2.76 -34.06
C LEU A 150 5.04 -3.81 -33.65
N LEU A 151 6.20 -3.85 -34.31
CA LEU A 151 7.30 -4.77 -33.98
C LEU A 151 7.90 -4.50 -32.59
N TYR A 152 7.91 -3.24 -32.17
CA TYR A 152 8.27 -2.90 -30.80
C TYR A 152 7.17 -3.31 -29.82
N MET A 153 5.92 -2.90 -30.05
CA MET A 153 4.79 -3.19 -29.16
C MET A 153 4.50 -4.69 -29.01
N GLN A 154 4.74 -5.52 -30.03
CA GLN A 154 4.62 -6.98 -29.88
C GLN A 154 5.72 -7.60 -29.01
N SER A 155 6.83 -6.88 -28.82
CA SER A 155 7.95 -7.32 -27.98
C SER A 155 7.72 -6.98 -26.51
N THR A 156 6.76 -6.13 -26.17
CA THR A 156 6.48 -5.68 -24.80
C THR A 156 5.28 -6.45 -24.19
N PRO A 157 5.19 -6.56 -22.85
CA PRO A 157 4.06 -7.19 -22.17
C PRO A 157 2.85 -6.25 -22.09
N MET A 158 2.48 -5.67 -23.22
CA MET A 158 1.36 -4.74 -23.37
C MET A 158 0.13 -5.40 -24.01
N THR A 159 -1.01 -4.69 -24.06
CA THR A 159 -2.32 -5.30 -24.34
C THR A 159 -2.84 -5.09 -25.76
N GLU A 160 -2.20 -4.19 -26.53
CA GLU A 160 -2.64 -3.73 -27.84
C GLU A 160 -2.71 -4.87 -28.87
N LEU A 161 -1.68 -5.73 -28.94
CA LEU A 161 -1.63 -6.84 -29.90
C LEU A 161 -2.74 -7.87 -29.67
N THR A 162 -3.05 -8.14 -28.39
CA THR A 162 -4.14 -9.05 -28.00
C THR A 162 -5.49 -8.50 -28.49
N LEU A 163 -5.73 -7.19 -28.28
CA LEU A 163 -6.95 -6.54 -28.76
C LEU A 163 -7.02 -6.50 -30.29
N LEU A 164 -5.92 -6.14 -30.97
CA LEU A 164 -5.85 -6.09 -32.43
C LEU A 164 -6.22 -7.44 -33.03
N SER A 165 -5.61 -8.53 -32.54
CA SER A 165 -5.88 -9.89 -32.99
C SER A 165 -7.37 -10.23 -32.96
N PHE A 166 -8.02 -10.03 -31.81
CA PHE A 166 -9.45 -10.31 -31.67
C PHE A 166 -10.32 -9.36 -32.50
N SER A 167 -9.94 -8.10 -32.64
CA SER A 167 -10.66 -7.14 -33.49
C SER A 167 -10.64 -7.53 -34.96
N ILE A 168 -9.47 -7.94 -35.48
CA ILE A 168 -9.31 -8.37 -36.87
C ILE A 168 -10.05 -9.70 -37.09
N ALA A 169 -9.95 -10.64 -36.15
CA ALA A 169 -10.68 -11.90 -36.20
C ALA A 169 -12.20 -11.66 -36.20
N ALA A 170 -12.71 -10.77 -35.36
CA ALA A 170 -14.12 -10.40 -35.34
C ALA A 170 -14.57 -9.84 -36.70
N THR A 171 -13.86 -8.87 -37.28
CA THR A 171 -14.20 -8.33 -38.61
C THR A 171 -14.16 -9.43 -39.68
N TYR A 172 -13.16 -10.32 -39.66
CA TYR A 172 -13.05 -11.43 -40.60
C TYR A 172 -14.22 -12.42 -40.50
N TYR A 173 -14.58 -12.84 -39.29
CA TYR A 173 -15.69 -13.77 -39.09
C TYR A 173 -17.05 -13.14 -39.33
N LEU A 174 -17.22 -11.84 -39.04
CA LEU A 174 -18.41 -11.09 -39.45
C LEU A 174 -18.54 -11.10 -40.98
N LEU A 175 -17.45 -10.82 -41.69
CA LEU A 175 -17.46 -10.80 -43.15
C LEU A 175 -17.77 -12.17 -43.75
N ARG A 176 -17.22 -13.24 -43.15
CA ARG A 176 -17.54 -14.62 -43.52
C ARG A 176 -18.99 -14.96 -43.27
N TRP A 177 -19.52 -14.63 -42.09
CA TRP A 177 -20.90 -14.87 -41.73
C TRP A 177 -21.86 -14.15 -42.68
N VAL A 178 -21.57 -12.91 -43.07
CA VAL A 178 -22.39 -12.17 -44.04
C VAL A 178 -22.54 -12.90 -45.38
N GLN A 179 -21.47 -13.57 -45.85
CA GLN A 179 -21.49 -14.35 -47.08
C GLN A 179 -22.06 -15.77 -46.91
N SER A 180 -21.73 -16.45 -45.81
CA SER A 180 -22.02 -17.86 -45.62
C SER A 180 -23.35 -18.12 -44.90
N ASP A 181 -23.85 -17.15 -44.12
CA ASP A 181 -24.94 -17.27 -43.15
C ASP A 181 -24.77 -18.46 -42.17
N LYS A 182 -23.54 -18.98 -42.00
CA LYS A 182 -23.25 -20.16 -41.17
C LYS A 182 -23.16 -19.79 -39.69
N LEU A 183 -23.82 -20.58 -38.84
CA LEU A 183 -23.77 -20.43 -37.38
C LEU A 183 -22.33 -20.47 -36.83
N THR A 184 -21.46 -21.32 -37.39
CA THR A 184 -20.06 -21.42 -36.94
C THR A 184 -19.29 -20.12 -37.08
N ASP A 185 -19.48 -19.39 -38.19
CA ASP A 185 -18.81 -18.11 -38.42
C ASP A 185 -19.35 -17.05 -37.44
N PHE A 186 -20.65 -17.10 -37.14
CA PHE A 186 -21.28 -16.22 -36.14
C PHE A 186 -20.82 -16.49 -34.70
N LEU A 187 -20.66 -17.77 -34.33
CA LEU A 187 -20.14 -18.14 -33.01
C LEU A 187 -18.69 -17.69 -32.83
N LEU A 188 -17.85 -17.86 -33.86
CA LEU A 188 -16.45 -17.40 -33.85
C LEU A 188 -16.34 -15.87 -33.82
N LEU A 189 -17.23 -15.16 -34.53
CA LEU A 189 -17.38 -13.71 -34.40
C LEU A 189 -17.69 -13.32 -32.96
N SER A 190 -18.71 -13.95 -32.37
CA SER A 190 -19.19 -13.59 -31.04
C SER A 190 -18.12 -13.89 -29.98
N LEU A 191 -17.38 -14.99 -30.12
CA LEU A 191 -16.25 -15.34 -29.27
C LEU A 191 -15.10 -14.33 -29.41
N ALA A 192 -14.75 -13.93 -30.63
CA ALA A 192 -13.69 -12.94 -30.84
C ALA A 192 -14.04 -11.60 -30.18
N VAL A 193 -15.30 -11.14 -30.31
CA VAL A 193 -15.74 -9.92 -29.63
C VAL A 193 -15.78 -10.09 -28.10
N LEU A 194 -16.29 -11.21 -27.58
CA LEU A 194 -16.26 -11.52 -26.15
C LEU A 194 -14.83 -11.36 -25.62
N LEU A 195 -13.86 -12.01 -26.26
CA LEU A 195 -12.47 -11.95 -25.83
C LEU A 195 -11.91 -10.52 -25.93
N ALA A 196 -12.22 -9.77 -26.99
CA ALA A 196 -11.83 -8.36 -27.10
C ALA A 196 -12.39 -7.51 -25.94
N THR A 197 -13.64 -7.74 -25.51
CA THR A 197 -14.26 -7.00 -24.39
C THR A 197 -13.64 -7.30 -23.03
N LEU A 198 -12.86 -8.39 -22.91
CA LEU A 198 -12.10 -8.75 -21.71
C LEU A 198 -10.62 -8.32 -21.77
N VAL A 199 -10.20 -7.66 -22.86
CA VAL A 199 -8.82 -7.18 -23.04
C VAL A 199 -8.73 -5.70 -22.73
N ARG A 200 -9.57 -4.88 -23.37
CA ARG A 200 -9.55 -3.42 -23.30
C ARG A 200 -10.93 -2.84 -23.59
N TYR A 201 -11.21 -1.64 -23.07
CA TYR A 201 -12.49 -0.95 -23.26
C TYR A 201 -12.76 -0.54 -24.72
N ASP A 202 -11.72 -0.43 -25.55
CA ASP A 202 -11.84 -0.35 -27.02
C ASP A 202 -12.69 -1.49 -27.61
N GLY A 203 -12.60 -2.70 -27.01
CA GLY A 203 -13.37 -3.87 -27.39
C GLY A 203 -14.88 -3.68 -27.17
N TRP A 204 -15.29 -2.79 -26.27
CA TRP A 204 -16.70 -2.46 -26.05
C TRP A 204 -17.24 -1.59 -27.19
N MET A 205 -16.42 -0.69 -27.73
CA MET A 205 -16.77 0.04 -28.95
C MET A 205 -16.87 -0.91 -30.16
N LEU A 206 -15.95 -1.87 -30.27
CA LEU A 206 -16.05 -2.94 -31.28
C LEU A 206 -17.35 -3.74 -31.14
N PHE A 207 -17.75 -4.08 -29.91
CA PHE A 207 -19.01 -4.78 -29.64
C PHE A 207 -20.21 -4.00 -30.19
N LEU A 208 -20.28 -2.69 -29.92
CA LEU A 208 -21.35 -1.81 -30.39
C LEU A 208 -21.37 -1.66 -31.91
N LEU A 209 -20.23 -1.42 -32.55
CA LEU A 209 -20.16 -1.26 -34.01
C LEU A 209 -20.46 -2.56 -34.76
N THR A 210 -20.08 -3.70 -34.18
CA THR A 210 -20.42 -5.02 -34.72
C THR A 210 -21.92 -5.28 -34.58
N ALA A 211 -22.54 -4.96 -33.44
CA ALA A 211 -24.00 -5.03 -33.28
C ALA A 211 -24.73 -4.16 -34.31
N LEU A 212 -24.26 -2.92 -34.49
CA LEU A 212 -24.80 -1.99 -35.48
C LEU A 212 -24.66 -2.54 -36.91
N SER A 213 -23.51 -3.15 -37.23
CA SER A 213 -23.27 -3.77 -38.53
C SER A 213 -24.21 -4.96 -38.77
N ILE A 214 -24.39 -5.84 -37.78
CA ILE A 214 -25.36 -6.94 -37.85
C ILE A 214 -26.78 -6.41 -38.06
N PHE A 215 -27.18 -5.38 -37.31
CA PHE A 215 -28.48 -4.73 -37.45
C PHE A 215 -28.69 -4.18 -38.86
N ILE A 216 -27.75 -3.38 -39.38
CA ILE A 216 -27.85 -2.79 -40.72
C ILE A 216 -27.95 -3.87 -41.79
N ILE A 217 -27.10 -4.89 -41.73
CA ILE A 217 -27.04 -5.96 -42.74
C ILE A 217 -28.32 -6.79 -42.71
N ARG A 218 -28.81 -7.17 -41.52
CA ARG A 218 -30.04 -7.95 -41.41
C ARG A 218 -31.28 -7.12 -41.77
N LEU A 219 -31.31 -5.84 -41.39
CA LEU A 219 -32.37 -4.91 -41.76
C LEU A 219 -32.46 -4.79 -43.28
N ARG A 220 -31.32 -4.62 -43.97
CA ARG A 220 -31.27 -4.59 -45.45
C ARG A 220 -31.78 -5.87 -46.08
N LYS A 221 -31.35 -7.05 -45.59
CA LYS A 221 -31.85 -8.35 -46.07
C LYS A 221 -33.38 -8.43 -45.97
N VAL A 222 -33.97 -8.01 -44.84
CA VAL A 222 -35.43 -7.99 -44.65
C VAL A 222 -36.10 -6.97 -45.57
N LEU A 223 -35.59 -5.74 -45.66
CA LEU A 223 -36.16 -4.71 -46.55
C LEU A 223 -36.16 -5.14 -48.03
N ILE A 224 -35.10 -5.82 -48.47
CA ILE A 224 -34.98 -6.38 -49.83
C ILE A 224 -36.01 -7.50 -50.06
N SER A 225 -36.36 -8.29 -49.05
CA SER A 225 -37.40 -9.33 -49.18
C SER A 225 -38.82 -8.77 -49.35
N LEU A 226 -39.06 -7.50 -48.98
CA LEU A 226 -40.38 -6.88 -48.95
C LEU A 226 -40.67 -5.97 -50.16
N LYS A 227 -39.99 -6.18 -51.30
CA LYS A 227 -39.88 -5.26 -52.45
C LYS A 227 -41.16 -4.53 -52.88
N GLU A 228 -42.33 -5.17 -52.79
CA GLU A 228 -43.60 -4.59 -53.26
C GLU A 228 -44.30 -3.64 -52.28
N LYS A 229 -43.84 -3.52 -51.03
CA LYS A 229 -44.49 -2.66 -50.03
C LYS A 229 -43.96 -1.20 -50.02
N PRO A 230 -44.76 -0.20 -49.62
CA PRO A 230 -44.29 1.17 -49.39
C PRO A 230 -43.16 1.23 -48.34
N PHE A 231 -42.23 2.18 -48.47
CA PHE A 231 -41.01 2.25 -47.63
C PHE A 231 -41.31 2.24 -46.12
N PHE A 232 -42.20 3.10 -45.64
CA PHE A 232 -42.56 3.15 -44.21
C PHE A 232 -43.19 1.85 -43.71
N VAL A 233 -43.93 1.13 -44.56
CA VAL A 233 -44.50 -0.18 -44.24
C VAL A 233 -43.40 -1.25 -44.18
N LYS A 234 -42.42 -1.21 -45.11
CA LYS A 234 -41.25 -2.11 -45.09
C LYS A 234 -40.45 -1.95 -43.80
N VAL A 235 -40.16 -0.71 -43.41
CA VAL A 235 -39.40 -0.41 -42.18
C VAL A 235 -40.17 -0.89 -40.95
N ARG A 236 -41.47 -0.61 -40.86
CA ARG A 236 -42.30 -1.08 -39.75
C ARG A 236 -42.27 -2.62 -39.62
N ILE A 237 -42.45 -3.35 -40.72
CA ILE A 237 -42.42 -4.82 -40.72
C ILE A 237 -41.01 -5.35 -40.37
N ALA A 238 -39.96 -4.70 -40.88
CA ALA A 238 -38.59 -5.11 -40.63
C ALA A 238 -38.19 -4.90 -39.15
N LEU A 239 -38.65 -3.81 -38.53
CA LEU A 239 -38.44 -3.53 -37.11
C LEU A 239 -39.25 -4.45 -36.18
N THR A 240 -40.27 -5.14 -36.67
CA THR A 240 -41.00 -6.18 -35.92
C THR A 240 -40.55 -7.60 -36.30
N ASN A 241 -39.48 -7.76 -37.07
CA ASN A 241 -39.04 -9.06 -37.55
C ASN A 241 -38.28 -9.84 -36.46
N SER A 242 -38.84 -10.98 -36.04
CA SER A 242 -38.26 -11.80 -34.97
C SER A 242 -36.87 -12.36 -35.30
N SER A 243 -36.54 -12.60 -36.58
CA SER A 243 -35.21 -13.11 -36.97
C SER A 243 -34.11 -12.06 -36.80
N LEU A 244 -34.44 -10.77 -37.01
CA LEU A 244 -33.51 -9.67 -36.83
C LEU A 244 -33.20 -9.44 -35.35
N TRP A 245 -34.22 -9.39 -34.50
CA TRP A 245 -34.01 -9.25 -33.06
C TRP A 245 -33.43 -10.51 -32.42
N GLY A 246 -33.80 -11.69 -32.92
CA GLY A 246 -33.24 -12.96 -32.44
C GLY A 246 -31.73 -13.05 -32.65
N ILE A 247 -31.22 -12.63 -33.81
CA ILE A 247 -29.77 -12.66 -34.06
C ILE A 247 -29.01 -11.61 -33.25
N LEU A 248 -29.60 -10.43 -33.07
CA LEU A 248 -29.02 -9.38 -32.22
C LEU A 248 -29.02 -9.77 -30.74
N LEU A 249 -30.08 -10.43 -30.28
CA LEU A 249 -30.14 -10.97 -28.92
C LEU A 249 -29.08 -12.07 -28.73
N MET A 250 -28.94 -12.99 -29.68
CA MET A 250 -27.91 -14.03 -29.63
C MET A 250 -26.50 -13.44 -29.62
N TYR A 251 -26.24 -12.45 -30.48
CA TYR A 251 -24.97 -11.71 -30.46
C TYR A 251 -24.76 -11.00 -29.12
N GLY A 252 -25.76 -10.28 -28.63
CA GLY A 252 -25.69 -9.53 -27.38
C GLY A 252 -25.40 -10.43 -26.18
N LEU A 253 -26.01 -11.61 -26.12
CA LEU A 253 -25.77 -12.59 -25.06
C LEU A 253 -24.38 -13.22 -25.16
N LEU A 254 -23.94 -13.63 -26.35
CA LEU A 254 -22.67 -14.31 -26.53
C LEU A 254 -21.48 -13.34 -26.44
N ALA A 255 -21.50 -12.28 -27.25
CA ALA A 255 -20.41 -11.30 -27.29
C ALA A 255 -20.41 -10.38 -26.05
N GLY A 256 -21.58 -10.05 -25.51
CA GLY A 256 -21.72 -9.21 -24.32
C GLY A 256 -21.44 -9.94 -23.00
N LEU A 257 -21.24 -11.27 -23.02
CA LEU A 257 -20.93 -12.05 -21.82
C LEU A 257 -19.67 -11.53 -21.11
N GLY A 258 -18.64 -11.10 -21.86
CA GLY A 258 -17.43 -10.53 -21.26
C GLY A 258 -17.71 -9.27 -20.43
N ILE A 259 -18.53 -8.37 -20.97
CA ILE A 259 -18.99 -7.15 -20.28
C ILE A 259 -19.81 -7.52 -19.04
N ALA A 260 -20.76 -8.45 -19.17
CA ALA A 260 -21.60 -8.90 -18.05
C ALA A 260 -20.78 -9.54 -16.92
N LEU A 261 -19.80 -10.39 -17.26
CA LEU A 261 -18.90 -11.00 -16.29
C LEU A 261 -18.03 -9.95 -15.59
N TRP A 262 -17.56 -8.93 -16.31
CA TRP A 262 -16.77 -7.85 -15.70
C TRP A 262 -17.59 -6.99 -14.73
N VAL A 263 -18.83 -6.66 -15.09
CA VAL A 263 -19.76 -5.95 -14.20
C VAL A 263 -20.08 -6.79 -12.96
N LEU A 264 -20.35 -8.09 -13.15
CA LEU A 264 -20.61 -9.02 -12.05
C LEU A 264 -19.39 -9.18 -11.13
N TRP A 265 -18.18 -9.25 -11.71
CA TRP A 265 -16.93 -9.30 -10.96
C TRP A 265 -16.77 -8.09 -10.05
N ASN A 266 -16.96 -6.88 -10.61
CA ASN A 266 -16.85 -5.65 -9.84
C ASN A 266 -17.87 -5.58 -8.70
N TRP A 267 -19.12 -6.00 -8.97
CA TRP A 267 -20.13 -6.08 -7.93
C TRP A 267 -19.79 -7.12 -6.85
N ALA A 268 -19.29 -8.30 -7.24
CA ALA A 268 -18.97 -9.37 -6.30
C ALA A 268 -17.82 -8.98 -5.35
N ILE A 269 -16.75 -8.38 -5.89
CA ILE A 269 -15.52 -8.07 -5.16
C ILE A 269 -15.58 -6.70 -4.47
N PHE A 270 -16.01 -5.65 -5.18
CA PHE A 270 -15.96 -4.26 -4.70
C PHE A 270 -17.32 -3.73 -4.24
N LYS A 271 -18.40 -4.52 -4.36
CA LYS A 271 -19.78 -4.13 -4.03
C LYS A 271 -20.32 -2.95 -4.85
N ASP A 272 -19.65 -2.62 -5.95
CA ASP A 272 -20.06 -1.61 -6.92
C ASP A 272 -19.91 -2.19 -8.35
N PRO A 273 -21.01 -2.38 -9.11
CA PRO A 273 -20.95 -2.91 -10.47
C PRO A 273 -20.20 -2.01 -11.46
N LEU A 274 -20.03 -0.72 -11.13
CA LEU A 274 -19.34 0.27 -11.96
C LEU A 274 -18.01 0.73 -11.34
N PHE A 275 -17.45 -0.03 -10.39
CA PHE A 275 -16.20 0.32 -9.70
C PHE A 275 -15.05 0.70 -10.64
N PHE A 276 -14.94 0.04 -11.81
CA PHE A 276 -13.93 0.38 -12.82
C PHE A 276 -14.04 1.81 -13.38
N LEU A 277 -15.22 2.42 -13.30
CA LEU A 277 -15.53 3.77 -13.76
C LEU A 277 -15.55 4.80 -12.62
N THR A 278 -15.98 4.40 -11.42
CA THR A 278 -16.24 5.29 -10.27
C THR A 278 -15.24 5.16 -9.15
N GLY A 279 -14.48 4.06 -9.09
CA GLY A 279 -13.58 3.75 -7.99
C GLY A 279 -12.40 4.73 -7.88
N PRO A 280 -11.73 4.76 -6.73
CA PRO A 280 -10.65 5.71 -6.43
C PRO A 280 -9.42 5.55 -7.33
N TYR A 281 -9.25 4.38 -7.95
CA TYR A 281 -8.14 4.09 -8.89
C TYR A 281 -8.60 4.06 -10.35
N SER A 282 -9.87 4.43 -10.62
CA SER A 282 -10.40 4.48 -11.98
C SER A 282 -9.69 5.55 -12.81
N ALA A 283 -9.77 5.42 -14.14
CA ALA A 283 -9.33 6.45 -15.07
C ALA A 283 -9.92 7.82 -14.66
N LYS A 284 -11.24 7.89 -14.47
CA LYS A 284 -11.93 9.12 -14.04
C LYS A 284 -11.34 9.75 -12.78
N ALA A 285 -10.99 8.95 -11.76
CA ALA A 285 -10.38 9.46 -10.53
C ALA A 285 -8.97 10.02 -10.78
N GLN A 286 -8.14 9.31 -11.55
CA GLN A 286 -6.82 9.80 -11.96
C GLN A 286 -6.91 11.08 -12.79
N GLN A 287 -7.86 11.15 -13.73
CA GLN A 287 -8.08 12.30 -14.57
C GLN A 287 -8.67 13.49 -13.80
N ALA A 288 -9.44 13.29 -12.74
CA ALA A 288 -9.93 14.38 -11.89
C ALA A 288 -8.78 15.19 -11.26
N VAL A 289 -7.69 14.52 -10.87
CA VAL A 289 -6.47 15.19 -10.36
C VAL A 289 -5.81 16.02 -11.46
N ILE A 290 -5.72 15.49 -12.68
CA ILE A 290 -5.17 16.19 -13.85
C ILE A 290 -6.07 17.37 -14.26
N SER A 291 -7.39 17.20 -14.18
CA SER A 291 -8.40 18.24 -14.45
C SER A 291 -8.28 19.40 -13.45
N GLY A 292 -8.13 19.08 -12.16
CA GLY A 292 -7.88 20.08 -11.11
C GLY A 292 -6.61 20.92 -11.35
N ALA A 293 -5.63 20.38 -12.08
CA ALA A 293 -4.44 21.09 -12.52
C ALA A 293 -4.59 21.80 -13.89
N GLY A 294 -5.79 21.79 -14.49
CA GLY A 294 -6.08 22.41 -15.79
C GLY A 294 -5.47 21.70 -17.00
N LYS A 295 -5.13 20.41 -16.88
CA LYS A 295 -4.30 19.67 -17.85
C LYS A 295 -5.08 18.71 -18.77
N LEU A 296 -6.41 18.62 -18.65
CA LEU A 296 -7.28 17.86 -19.58
C LEU A 296 -7.72 18.72 -20.78
N PHE A 297 -6.79 19.05 -21.66
CA PHE A 297 -7.02 20.03 -22.73
C PHE A 297 -8.02 19.59 -23.81
N THR A 298 -8.21 18.28 -24.04
CA THR A 298 -9.18 17.76 -25.03
C THR A 298 -10.62 17.70 -24.50
N GLU A 299 -10.81 17.79 -23.18
CA GLU A 299 -12.13 17.65 -22.56
C GLU A 299 -13.10 18.72 -23.09
N GLY A 300 -14.26 18.30 -23.58
CA GLY A 300 -15.25 19.18 -24.19
C GLY A 300 -14.84 19.79 -25.55
N ASN A 301 -13.63 19.50 -26.07
CA ASN A 301 -13.13 20.04 -27.33
C ASN A 301 -12.97 18.93 -28.38
N ILE A 302 -14.00 18.76 -29.22
CA ILE A 302 -14.02 17.71 -30.24
C ILE A 302 -12.96 17.91 -31.32
N LEU A 303 -12.70 19.15 -31.75
CA LEU A 303 -11.70 19.43 -32.78
C LEU A 303 -10.30 19.08 -32.31
N LEU A 304 -9.98 19.43 -31.06
CA LEU A 304 -8.70 19.08 -30.46
C LEU A 304 -8.57 17.57 -30.20
N SER A 305 -9.66 16.91 -29.77
CA SER A 305 -9.69 15.44 -29.61
C SER A 305 -9.43 14.71 -30.93
N VAL A 306 -10.07 15.16 -32.02
CA VAL A 306 -9.83 14.64 -33.37
C VAL A 306 -8.38 14.90 -33.81
N SER A 307 -7.88 16.12 -33.60
CA SER A 307 -6.50 16.50 -33.95
C SER A 307 -5.46 15.66 -33.20
N ALA A 308 -5.63 15.47 -31.90
CA ALA A 308 -4.73 14.67 -31.07
C ALA A 308 -4.65 13.22 -31.57
N TYR A 309 -5.80 12.58 -31.80
CA TYR A 309 -5.81 11.21 -32.29
C TYR A 309 -5.35 11.10 -33.75
N TRP A 310 -5.60 12.12 -34.58
CA TRP A 310 -5.10 12.18 -35.97
C TRP A 310 -3.57 12.10 -36.02
N TRP A 311 -2.88 12.92 -35.25
CA TRP A 311 -1.43 12.90 -35.17
C TRP A 311 -0.93 11.57 -34.60
N ALA A 312 -1.61 11.00 -33.60
CA ALA A 312 -1.24 9.69 -33.05
C ALA A 312 -1.25 8.60 -34.13
N MET A 313 -2.30 8.58 -34.95
CA MET A 313 -2.42 7.64 -36.07
C MET A 313 -1.33 7.87 -37.12
N ALA A 314 -1.07 9.13 -37.48
CA ALA A 314 -0.07 9.49 -38.49
C ALA A 314 1.35 9.10 -38.05
N ASP A 315 1.73 9.35 -36.80
CA ASP A 315 3.06 9.04 -36.26
C ASP A 315 3.29 7.55 -36.07
N ASN A 316 2.25 6.79 -35.72
CA ASN A 316 2.33 5.35 -35.57
C ASN A 316 2.45 4.62 -36.92
N VAL A 317 1.67 5.05 -37.90
CA VAL A 317 1.52 4.38 -39.20
C VAL A 317 2.53 4.90 -40.24
N GLY A 318 2.85 6.19 -40.17
CA GLY A 318 3.58 6.95 -41.15
C GLY A 318 2.64 7.79 -42.01
N LEU A 319 2.90 9.10 -42.10
CA LEU A 319 2.02 10.07 -42.75
C LEU A 319 1.61 9.66 -44.18
N PHE A 320 2.56 9.23 -45.01
CA PHE A 320 2.26 8.85 -46.40
C PHE A 320 1.43 7.58 -46.51
N VAL A 321 1.67 6.60 -45.62
CA VAL A 321 0.89 5.37 -45.55
C VAL A 321 -0.53 5.67 -45.06
N PHE A 322 -0.65 6.54 -44.07
CA PHE A 322 -1.93 7.00 -43.54
C PHE A 322 -2.75 7.75 -44.61
N LEU A 323 -2.14 8.66 -45.36
CA LEU A 323 -2.80 9.34 -46.49
C LEU A 323 -3.22 8.37 -47.61
N SER A 324 -2.41 7.34 -47.88
CA SER A 324 -2.75 6.28 -48.83
C SER A 324 -4.00 5.50 -48.40
N ALA A 325 -4.13 5.21 -47.10
CA ALA A 325 -5.32 4.58 -46.54
C ALA A 325 -6.56 5.49 -46.61
N LEU A 326 -6.43 6.80 -46.38
CA LEU A 326 -7.53 7.77 -46.53
C LEU A 326 -8.07 7.79 -47.96
N ILE A 327 -7.20 7.87 -48.96
CA ILE A 327 -7.60 7.79 -50.36
C ILE A 327 -8.25 6.43 -50.66
N GLY A 328 -7.65 5.34 -50.16
CA GLY A 328 -8.19 4.00 -50.25
C GLY A 328 -9.59 3.84 -49.64
N PHE A 329 -9.86 4.51 -48.52
CA PHE A 329 -11.16 4.54 -47.87
C PHE A 329 -12.21 5.25 -48.74
N LEU A 330 -11.86 6.40 -49.33
CA LEU A 330 -12.74 7.11 -50.28
C LEU A 330 -13.03 6.25 -51.52
N ILE A 331 -12.03 5.51 -52.01
CA ILE A 331 -12.21 4.53 -53.09
C ILE A 331 -13.16 3.42 -52.66
N ALA A 332 -13.02 2.87 -51.45
CA ALA A 332 -13.90 1.84 -50.92
C ALA A 332 -15.35 2.34 -50.82
N ILE A 333 -15.60 3.56 -50.35
CA ILE A 333 -16.93 4.18 -50.36
C ILE A 333 -17.51 4.19 -51.78
N LYS A 334 -16.71 4.61 -52.76
CA LYS A 334 -17.15 4.75 -54.16
C LYS A 334 -17.41 3.40 -54.84
N GLU A 335 -16.54 2.41 -54.61
CA GLU A 335 -16.63 1.09 -55.24
C GLU A 335 -17.71 0.23 -54.59
N ASP A 336 -17.70 0.15 -53.27
CA ASP A 336 -18.56 -0.77 -52.54
C ASP A 336 -19.93 -0.16 -52.25
N LYS A 337 -20.09 1.16 -52.39
CA LYS A 337 -21.37 1.89 -52.27
C LYS A 337 -22.15 1.51 -51.00
N PHE A 338 -21.46 1.41 -49.87
CA PHE A 338 -22.03 0.96 -48.61
C PHE A 338 -22.69 -0.42 -48.67
N ASN A 339 -22.22 -1.35 -49.51
CA ASN A 339 -22.66 -2.75 -49.47
C ASN A 339 -22.33 -3.41 -48.11
N ASP A 340 -22.75 -4.65 -47.93
CA ASP A 340 -22.56 -5.34 -46.65
C ASP A 340 -21.07 -5.55 -46.31
N THR A 341 -20.19 -5.71 -47.32
CA THR A 341 -18.73 -5.79 -47.09
C THR A 341 -18.19 -4.50 -46.51
N PHE A 342 -18.55 -3.35 -47.10
CA PHE A 342 -18.11 -2.05 -46.60
C PHE A 342 -18.62 -1.78 -45.18
N VAL A 343 -19.88 -2.12 -44.87
CA VAL A 343 -20.43 -2.00 -43.51
C VAL A 343 -19.60 -2.81 -42.51
N VAL A 344 -19.21 -4.04 -42.86
CA VAL A 344 -18.32 -4.84 -42.01
C VAL A 344 -16.95 -4.17 -41.82
N LEU A 345 -16.36 -3.61 -42.88
CA LEU A 345 -15.06 -2.94 -42.78
C LEU A 345 -15.06 -1.71 -41.86
N LEU A 346 -16.22 -1.06 -41.66
CA LEU A 346 -16.34 0.03 -40.69
C LEU A 346 -16.08 -0.40 -39.24
N THR A 347 -16.21 -1.70 -38.92
CA THR A 347 -15.85 -2.21 -37.58
C THR A 347 -14.37 -2.02 -37.26
N LEU A 348 -13.48 -1.99 -38.26
CA LEU A 348 -12.05 -1.69 -38.08
C LEU A 348 -11.79 -0.25 -37.63
N LEU A 349 -12.78 0.64 -37.75
CA LEU A 349 -12.69 2.04 -37.30
C LEU A 349 -13.12 2.21 -35.84
N ALA A 350 -13.44 1.14 -35.11
CA ALA A 350 -13.78 1.19 -33.68
C ALA A 350 -12.80 2.02 -32.83
N PRO A 351 -11.46 1.93 -33.01
CA PRO A 351 -10.52 2.73 -32.24
C PRO A 351 -10.68 4.24 -32.45
N ILE A 352 -11.06 4.70 -33.65
CA ILE A 352 -11.32 6.12 -33.92
C ILE A 352 -12.45 6.62 -33.04
N PHE A 353 -13.58 5.91 -33.01
CA PHE A 353 -14.72 6.31 -32.21
C PHE A 353 -14.42 6.23 -30.71
N PHE A 354 -13.73 5.19 -30.26
CA PHE A 354 -13.40 5.01 -28.85
C PHE A 354 -12.44 6.10 -28.35
N HIS A 355 -11.28 6.28 -29.00
CA HIS A 355 -10.27 7.21 -28.50
C HIS A 355 -10.72 8.66 -28.60
N ILE A 356 -11.41 9.07 -29.67
CA ILE A 356 -11.93 10.45 -29.78
C ILE A 356 -13.00 10.73 -28.73
N SER A 357 -13.93 9.79 -28.49
CA SER A 357 -14.96 9.98 -27.46
C SER A 357 -14.38 9.96 -26.05
N SER A 358 -13.36 9.13 -25.80
CA SER A 358 -12.63 9.08 -24.53
C SER A 358 -11.88 10.39 -24.24
N LEU A 359 -11.17 10.94 -25.24
CA LEU A 359 -10.48 12.23 -25.15
C LEU A 359 -11.45 13.40 -24.94
N TYR A 360 -12.54 13.42 -25.70
CA TYR A 360 -13.58 14.44 -25.58
C TYR A 360 -14.28 14.40 -24.21
N GLY A 361 -14.53 13.20 -23.69
CA GLY A 361 -15.15 12.99 -22.39
C GLY A 361 -14.20 13.10 -21.19
N GLY A 362 -12.92 13.45 -21.40
CA GLY A 362 -11.93 13.59 -20.33
C GLY A 362 -11.52 12.28 -19.65
N ASN A 363 -11.82 11.12 -20.25
CA ASN A 363 -11.52 9.80 -19.68
C ASN A 363 -10.12 9.27 -20.08
N SER A 364 -9.40 10.02 -20.91
CA SER A 364 -8.06 9.69 -21.38
C SER A 364 -7.31 10.98 -21.70
N VAL A 365 -5.99 10.90 -21.66
CA VAL A 365 -5.08 11.97 -22.10
C VAL A 365 -4.15 11.39 -23.17
N LEU A 366 -3.97 12.12 -24.26
CA LEU A 366 -3.06 11.78 -25.35
C LEU A 366 -2.32 13.04 -25.77
N VAL A 367 -1.00 13.01 -25.71
CA VAL A 367 -0.16 14.19 -25.94
C VAL A 367 0.93 13.84 -26.92
N LEU A 368 1.09 14.71 -27.91
CA LEU A 368 2.06 14.59 -28.97
C LEU A 368 2.74 15.94 -29.21
N PRO A 369 3.99 15.96 -29.70
CA PRO A 369 4.74 17.19 -29.94
C PRO A 369 4.00 18.21 -30.82
N GLU A 370 3.24 17.75 -31.81
CA GLU A 370 2.50 18.56 -32.78
C GLU A 370 1.41 19.42 -32.13
N LEU A 371 0.88 18.98 -30.98
CA LEU A 371 -0.14 19.71 -30.25
C LEU A 371 0.43 20.94 -29.53
N LYS A 372 1.75 20.99 -29.31
CA LYS A 372 2.44 22.06 -28.55
C LYS A 372 1.87 22.25 -27.14
N ILE A 373 1.46 21.16 -26.50
CA ILE A 373 0.87 21.14 -25.15
C ILE A 373 1.76 20.28 -24.25
N ASN A 374 2.02 20.76 -23.02
CA ASN A 374 2.81 20.05 -22.02
C ASN A 374 1.94 19.65 -20.83
N VAL A 375 1.93 18.37 -20.48
CA VAL A 375 1.16 17.86 -19.32
C VAL A 375 2.01 17.87 -18.04
N THR A 376 3.31 17.74 -18.16
CA THR A 376 4.27 17.79 -17.04
C THR A 376 5.41 18.75 -17.36
N GLU A 377 6.22 19.10 -16.36
CA GLU A 377 7.38 19.97 -16.57
C GLU A 377 8.52 19.20 -17.28
N GLY A 378 9.27 19.92 -18.13
CA GLY A 378 10.40 19.37 -18.87
C GLY A 378 10.03 18.56 -20.11
N LEU A 379 11.04 17.93 -20.73
CA LEU A 379 10.92 17.18 -21.99
C LEU A 379 9.98 15.94 -21.91
N LYS A 380 9.62 15.48 -20.70
CA LYS A 380 8.69 14.35 -20.50
C LYS A 380 7.22 14.72 -20.71
N GLY A 381 6.89 16.01 -20.62
CA GLY A 381 5.51 16.51 -20.70
C GLY A 381 4.93 16.57 -22.11
N THR A 382 5.75 16.36 -23.14
CA THR A 382 5.38 16.53 -24.55
C THR A 382 4.84 15.24 -25.20
N LEU A 383 4.93 14.09 -24.52
CA LEU A 383 4.58 12.78 -25.06
C LEU A 383 3.88 11.92 -24.00
N PHE A 384 2.66 11.45 -24.31
CA PHE A 384 1.93 10.53 -23.45
C PHE A 384 0.87 9.73 -24.24
N ASN A 385 0.83 8.41 -24.03
CA ASN A 385 -0.12 7.49 -24.68
C ASN A 385 -0.10 7.50 -26.21
N ALA A 386 1.06 7.71 -26.83
CA ALA A 386 1.19 7.75 -28.29
C ALA A 386 0.72 6.44 -28.96
N ARG A 387 0.95 5.29 -28.29
CA ARG A 387 0.58 3.93 -28.73
C ARG A 387 -0.89 3.73 -29.10
N TYR A 388 -1.79 4.58 -28.63
CA TYR A 388 -3.21 4.49 -29.02
C TYR A 388 -3.41 4.69 -30.53
N GLY A 389 -2.54 5.44 -31.19
CA GLY A 389 -2.56 5.60 -32.64
C GLY A 389 -2.33 4.30 -33.41
N LEU A 390 -1.61 3.33 -32.83
CA LEU A 390 -1.30 2.04 -33.46
C LEU A 390 -2.55 1.21 -33.76
N MET A 391 -3.63 1.43 -32.99
CA MET A 391 -4.85 0.63 -33.06
C MET A 391 -5.56 0.69 -34.42
N ILE A 392 -5.28 1.71 -35.24
CA ILE A 392 -5.88 1.85 -36.58
C ILE A 392 -5.19 1.04 -37.68
N LEU A 393 -4.03 0.44 -37.40
CA LEU A 393 -3.18 -0.21 -38.40
C LEU A 393 -3.89 -1.29 -39.26
N PRO A 394 -4.83 -2.09 -38.74
CA PRO A 394 -5.61 -3.01 -39.59
C PRO A 394 -6.48 -2.30 -40.62
N ALA A 395 -7.14 -1.20 -40.24
CA ALA A 395 -7.94 -0.40 -41.16
C ALA A 395 -7.06 0.22 -42.24
N VAL A 396 -5.89 0.75 -41.86
CA VAL A 396 -4.91 1.28 -42.80
C VAL A 396 -4.49 0.22 -43.81
N SER A 397 -4.18 -0.98 -43.35
CA SER A 397 -3.75 -2.10 -44.20
C SER A 397 -4.83 -2.46 -45.22
N VAL A 398 -6.09 -2.57 -44.78
CA VAL A 398 -7.23 -2.90 -45.65
C VAL A 398 -7.53 -1.78 -46.64
N PHE A 399 -7.65 -0.54 -46.19
CA PHE A 399 -8.02 0.56 -47.07
C PHE A 399 -6.90 0.92 -48.05
N THR A 400 -5.63 0.83 -47.66
CA THR A 400 -4.50 0.97 -48.60
C THR A 400 -4.58 -0.04 -49.75
N ALA A 401 -5.08 -1.26 -49.49
CA ALA A 401 -5.23 -2.27 -50.53
C ALA A 401 -6.25 -1.86 -51.63
N TYR A 402 -7.28 -1.06 -51.28
CA TYR A 402 -8.21 -0.51 -52.28
C TYR A 402 -7.56 0.49 -53.22
N LEU A 403 -6.52 1.20 -52.77
CA LEU A 403 -5.73 2.10 -53.61
C LEU A 403 -4.75 1.30 -54.48
N ILE A 404 -4.00 0.37 -53.88
CA ILE A 404 -2.97 -0.44 -54.57
C ILE A 404 -3.58 -1.23 -55.74
N LYS A 405 -4.81 -1.76 -55.61
CA LYS A 405 -5.45 -2.52 -56.69
C LYS A 405 -5.83 -1.68 -57.92
N LYS A 406 -5.71 -0.35 -57.89
CA LYS A 406 -6.12 0.54 -59.00
C LYS A 406 -5.21 0.55 -60.22
N GLY A 407 -3.95 0.14 -60.09
CA GLY A 407 -3.05 0.04 -61.23
C GLY A 407 -1.58 -0.11 -60.86
N ASN A 408 -0.78 -0.67 -61.76
CA ASN A 408 0.61 -1.02 -61.50
C ASN A 408 1.49 0.16 -61.07
N PHE A 409 1.29 1.36 -61.63
CA PHE A 409 2.03 2.54 -61.20
C PHE A 409 1.74 2.89 -59.72
N ILE A 410 0.47 2.89 -59.34
CA ILE A 410 0.04 3.17 -57.95
C ILE A 410 0.59 2.11 -56.99
N ARG A 411 0.64 0.83 -57.40
CA ARG A 411 1.23 -0.25 -56.60
C ARG A 411 2.67 0.06 -56.20
N TRP A 412 3.51 0.38 -57.17
CA TRP A 412 4.92 0.67 -56.94
C TRP A 412 5.10 1.98 -56.17
N LEU A 413 4.31 3.01 -56.47
CA LEU A 413 4.33 4.27 -55.74
C LEU A 413 4.03 4.06 -54.25
N VAL A 414 2.93 3.37 -53.92
CA VAL A 414 2.56 3.10 -52.53
C VAL A 414 3.60 2.23 -51.84
N LEU A 415 4.18 1.24 -52.53
CA LEU A 415 5.27 0.44 -51.98
C LEU A 415 6.50 1.30 -51.63
N VAL A 416 6.89 2.23 -52.49
CA VAL A 416 7.97 3.17 -52.22
C VAL A 416 7.62 4.07 -51.03
N LEU A 417 6.37 4.54 -50.92
CA LEU A 417 5.92 5.34 -49.78
C LEU A 417 5.94 4.57 -48.45
N ILE A 418 5.58 3.28 -48.47
CA ILE A 418 5.67 2.40 -47.29
C ILE A 418 7.14 2.25 -46.88
N LEU A 419 8.01 1.88 -47.82
CA LEU A 419 9.45 1.72 -47.57
C LEU A 419 10.07 3.02 -47.08
N PHE A 420 9.76 4.14 -47.72
CA PHE A 420 10.21 5.46 -47.31
C PHE A 420 9.75 5.80 -45.89
N SER A 421 8.47 5.59 -45.56
CA SER A 421 7.95 5.87 -44.22
C SER A 421 8.67 5.07 -43.14
N TYR A 422 8.90 3.77 -43.37
CA TYR A 422 9.58 2.92 -42.37
C TYR A 422 11.08 3.16 -42.31
N LEU A 423 11.73 3.51 -43.43
CA LEU A 423 13.13 3.94 -43.43
C LEU A 423 13.31 5.26 -42.69
N MET A 424 12.39 6.22 -42.83
CA MET A 424 12.43 7.48 -42.08
C MET A 424 12.23 7.24 -40.59
N MET A 425 11.24 6.43 -40.20
CA MET A 425 11.03 6.02 -38.81
C MET A 425 12.27 5.34 -38.21
N ALA A 426 12.90 4.43 -38.98
CA ALA A 426 14.09 3.71 -38.53
C ALA A 426 15.34 4.61 -38.45
N LYS A 427 15.53 5.53 -39.42
CA LYS A 427 16.72 6.38 -39.52
C LYS A 427 16.71 7.53 -38.51
N GLU A 428 15.55 8.17 -38.31
CA GLU A 428 15.43 9.30 -37.37
C GLU A 428 15.22 8.84 -35.92
N ALA A 429 15.24 7.52 -35.67
CA ALA A 429 14.82 6.91 -34.42
C ALA A 429 13.42 7.34 -33.97
N TYR A 430 12.58 7.82 -34.90
CA TYR A 430 11.22 8.27 -34.66
C TYR A 430 10.25 7.09 -34.61
N VAL A 431 10.49 6.18 -33.67
CA VAL A 431 9.57 5.11 -33.28
C VAL A 431 8.80 5.67 -32.08
N ILE A 432 7.68 6.35 -32.37
CA ILE A 432 6.98 7.20 -31.39
C ILE A 432 6.60 6.43 -30.11
N ASP A 433 6.24 5.15 -30.24
CA ASP A 433 5.90 4.30 -29.09
C ASP A 433 7.14 3.96 -28.24
N LEU A 434 8.30 3.77 -28.88
CA LEU A 434 9.54 3.56 -28.16
C LEU A 434 9.98 4.84 -27.44
N ILE A 435 9.87 5.99 -28.12
CA ILE A 435 10.20 7.30 -27.55
C ILE A 435 9.31 7.60 -26.34
N ASP A 436 7.99 7.40 -26.46
CA ASP A 436 7.03 7.56 -25.36
C ASP A 436 7.37 6.63 -24.17
N GLY A 437 7.70 5.37 -24.44
CA GLY A 437 8.13 4.41 -23.42
C GLY A 437 9.45 4.76 -22.72
N GLN A 438 10.38 5.42 -23.40
CA GLN A 438 11.71 5.74 -22.82
C GLN A 438 11.79 7.13 -22.18
N MET A 439 11.12 8.11 -22.76
CA MET A 439 11.26 9.53 -22.44
C MET A 439 9.92 10.24 -22.18
N GLY A 440 8.80 9.70 -22.67
CA GLY A 440 7.47 10.25 -22.44
C GLY A 440 6.98 10.06 -21.01
N SER A 441 5.81 10.60 -20.71
CA SER A 441 5.14 10.43 -19.42
C SER A 441 4.68 8.98 -19.18
N SER A 442 4.71 8.12 -20.21
CA SER A 442 4.48 6.68 -20.07
C SER A 442 5.71 5.93 -19.51
N SER A 443 6.86 6.61 -19.44
CA SER A 443 8.06 6.14 -18.77
C SER A 443 8.02 6.47 -17.28
N LEU A 444 8.36 5.51 -16.41
CA LEU A 444 8.59 5.77 -14.99
C LEU A 444 9.89 5.10 -14.56
N ARG A 445 10.87 5.89 -14.13
CA ARG A 445 12.15 5.37 -13.62
C ARG A 445 12.15 5.48 -12.10
N VAL A 446 11.85 4.37 -11.43
CA VAL A 446 12.04 4.16 -9.99
C VAL A 446 13.39 3.48 -9.69
N GLY A 447 14.34 3.57 -10.64
CA GLY A 447 15.63 2.88 -10.59
C GLY A 447 16.41 3.21 -9.33
N ASP A 448 16.47 4.50 -8.97
CA ASP A 448 17.26 4.96 -7.82
C ASP A 448 16.70 4.42 -6.50
N VAL A 449 15.37 4.49 -6.33
CA VAL A 449 14.66 4.01 -5.13
C VAL A 449 14.73 2.49 -5.02
N SER A 450 14.49 1.77 -6.13
CA SER A 450 14.52 0.30 -6.14
C SER A 450 15.93 -0.25 -5.94
N THR A 451 16.97 0.39 -6.48
CA THR A 451 18.37 0.04 -6.25
C THR A 451 18.74 0.26 -4.79
N TRP A 452 18.38 1.42 -4.24
CA TRP A 452 18.61 1.71 -2.83
C TRP A 452 17.92 0.70 -1.90
N LEU A 453 16.68 0.30 -2.19
CA LEU A 453 15.96 -0.71 -1.42
C LEU A 453 16.64 -2.08 -1.48
N LYS A 454 17.17 -2.49 -2.63
CA LYS A 454 17.96 -3.73 -2.77
C LYS A 454 19.19 -3.72 -1.88
N GLU A 455 19.88 -2.58 -1.81
CA GLU A 455 21.13 -2.43 -1.05
C GLU A 455 20.89 -2.27 0.46
N ASN A 456 19.89 -1.49 0.86
CA ASN A 456 19.72 -1.01 2.24
C ASN A 456 18.56 -1.70 2.98
N ALA A 457 17.65 -2.35 2.25
CA ALA A 457 16.54 -3.10 2.81
C ALA A 457 16.48 -4.55 2.28
N PRO A 458 17.56 -5.35 2.31
CA PRO A 458 17.53 -6.72 1.79
C PRO A 458 16.80 -7.72 2.71
N GLY A 459 16.51 -7.35 3.96
CA GLY A 459 15.86 -8.23 4.96
C GLY A 459 14.38 -8.52 4.69
N LYS A 460 13.73 -9.35 5.53
CA LYS A 460 12.33 -9.78 5.34
C LYS A 460 11.26 -8.78 5.79
N GLY A 461 11.61 -7.60 6.29
CA GLY A 461 10.62 -6.64 6.78
C GLY A 461 9.68 -6.15 5.68
N LEU A 462 8.39 -6.05 6.01
CA LEU A 462 7.35 -5.62 5.06
C LEU A 462 7.52 -4.15 4.68
N ILE A 463 7.13 -3.84 3.44
CA ILE A 463 7.22 -2.52 2.83
C ILE A 463 5.80 -2.01 2.55
N LEU A 464 5.39 -0.94 3.22
CA LEU A 464 4.13 -0.25 2.92
C LEU A 464 4.33 0.72 1.76
N THR A 465 3.58 0.54 0.67
CA THR A 465 3.60 1.43 -0.50
C THR A 465 2.30 1.32 -1.30
N ALA A 466 1.84 2.44 -1.85
CA ALA A 466 0.74 2.43 -2.81
C ALA A 466 1.20 1.86 -4.15
N LEU A 467 0.76 0.67 -4.54
CA LEU A 467 1.06 0.12 -5.87
C LEU A 467 0.18 0.73 -6.97
N SER A 468 -0.86 1.50 -6.61
CA SER A 468 -1.63 2.31 -7.56
C SER A 468 -0.90 3.59 -8.00
N TYR A 469 0.08 4.02 -7.21
CA TYR A 469 0.94 5.18 -7.49
C TYR A 469 2.36 4.75 -7.89
N ASN A 470 2.92 3.75 -7.19
CA ASN A 470 4.29 3.24 -7.36
C ASN A 470 4.32 1.91 -8.12
N ASN A 471 3.59 1.81 -9.23
CA ASN A 471 3.23 0.54 -9.89
C ASN A 471 4.44 -0.28 -10.38
N ALA A 472 5.59 0.36 -10.60
CA ALA A 472 6.82 -0.33 -11.02
C ALA A 472 7.82 -0.55 -9.88
N LEU A 473 7.55 -0.07 -8.66
CA LEU A 473 8.50 -0.18 -7.56
C LEU A 473 8.73 -1.64 -7.18
N ALA A 474 7.65 -2.37 -6.91
CA ALA A 474 7.73 -3.78 -6.51
C ALA A 474 8.42 -4.61 -7.60
N PHE A 475 7.96 -4.52 -8.86
CA PHE A 475 8.65 -5.09 -10.02
C PHE A 475 10.15 -4.78 -10.02
N SER A 476 10.54 -3.50 -9.96
CA SER A 476 11.93 -3.08 -10.17
C SER A 476 12.86 -3.52 -9.04
N THR A 477 12.33 -3.73 -7.82
CA THR A 477 13.09 -4.29 -6.71
C THR A 477 13.40 -5.78 -6.87
N GLY A 478 12.61 -6.53 -7.64
CA GLY A 478 12.73 -7.98 -7.75
C GLY A 478 12.47 -8.74 -6.46
N PHE A 479 11.94 -8.08 -5.41
CA PHE A 479 11.54 -8.75 -4.19
C PHE A 479 10.27 -9.59 -4.41
N ASP A 480 10.07 -10.59 -3.54
CA ASP A 480 8.79 -11.29 -3.44
C ASP A 480 7.67 -10.27 -3.20
N LEU A 481 6.60 -10.35 -3.99
CA LEU A 481 5.49 -9.39 -3.92
C LEU A 481 4.72 -9.49 -2.60
N LYS A 482 4.74 -10.65 -1.93
CA LYS A 482 4.26 -10.79 -0.54
C LYS A 482 5.00 -9.93 0.50
N ARG A 483 6.09 -9.26 0.12
CA ARG A 483 6.77 -8.29 0.99
C ARG A 483 6.09 -6.92 1.01
N PHE A 484 5.21 -6.65 0.05
CA PHE A 484 4.58 -5.35 -0.10
C PHE A 484 3.19 -5.34 0.52
N ILE A 485 2.95 -4.35 1.39
CA ILE A 485 1.61 -3.99 1.86
C ILE A 485 1.11 -2.91 0.91
N HIS A 486 0.02 -3.22 0.20
CA HIS A 486 -0.57 -2.37 -0.83
C HIS A 486 -2.10 -2.52 -0.85
N GLU A 487 -2.79 -1.70 -1.62
CA GLU A 487 -4.25 -1.57 -1.67
C GLU A 487 -4.98 -2.90 -1.91
N GLY A 488 -4.35 -3.83 -2.65
CA GLY A 488 -4.88 -5.18 -2.94
C GLY A 488 -4.85 -6.13 -1.74
N THR A 489 -4.12 -5.81 -0.67
CA THR A 489 -4.09 -6.60 0.58
C THR A 489 -5.33 -6.36 1.47
N GLY A 490 -6.20 -5.41 1.09
CA GLY A 490 -7.53 -5.22 1.69
C GLY A 490 -7.47 -4.64 3.11
N LYS A 491 -7.99 -5.37 4.10
CA LYS A 491 -7.98 -4.90 5.50
C LYS A 491 -6.57 -4.67 6.03
N TYR A 492 -5.62 -5.50 5.61
CA TYR A 492 -4.22 -5.38 6.03
C TYR A 492 -3.62 -4.03 5.62
N TRP A 493 -3.94 -3.54 4.43
CA TRP A 493 -3.60 -2.20 3.97
C TRP A 493 -4.23 -1.10 4.81
N GLN A 494 -5.53 -1.19 5.11
CA GLN A 494 -6.21 -0.16 5.90
C GLN A 494 -5.60 -0.06 7.31
N SER A 495 -5.39 -1.20 7.98
CA SER A 495 -4.74 -1.24 9.29
C SER A 495 -3.31 -0.72 9.25
N ALA A 496 -2.54 -1.01 8.19
CA ALA A 496 -1.18 -0.50 8.03
C ALA A 496 -1.12 1.01 7.74
N LEU A 497 -2.14 1.60 7.12
CA LEU A 497 -2.22 3.06 6.97
C LEU A 497 -2.56 3.76 8.29
N GLU A 498 -3.29 3.10 9.19
CA GLU A 498 -3.66 3.64 10.50
C GLU A 498 -2.50 3.50 11.51
N ASN A 499 -1.92 2.30 11.62
CA ASN A 499 -0.88 1.93 12.58
C ASN A 499 0.33 1.26 11.90
N PRO A 500 1.07 1.97 11.03
CA PRO A 500 2.13 1.36 10.22
C PRO A 500 3.22 0.67 11.04
N GLN A 501 3.48 1.11 12.27
CA GLN A 501 4.50 0.55 13.18
C GLN A 501 4.28 -0.93 13.52
N GLU A 502 3.04 -1.42 13.50
CA GLU A 502 2.68 -2.82 13.75
C GLU A 502 2.98 -3.73 12.55
N TYR A 503 2.92 -3.19 11.33
CA TYR A 503 2.87 -4.01 10.11
C TYR A 503 4.12 -3.88 9.24
N SER A 504 4.67 -2.68 9.10
CA SER A 504 5.77 -2.42 8.17
C SER A 504 7.08 -2.10 8.89
N GLN A 505 8.19 -2.55 8.31
CA GLN A 505 9.51 -2.04 8.69
C GLN A 505 9.89 -0.82 7.85
N TRP A 506 9.43 -0.79 6.61
CA TRP A 506 9.76 0.24 5.63
C TRP A 506 8.50 0.86 5.06
N ILE A 507 8.54 2.16 4.80
CA ILE A 507 7.47 2.86 4.10
C ILE A 507 8.07 3.60 2.91
N VAL A 508 7.47 3.42 1.75
CA VAL A 508 7.81 4.16 0.54
C VAL A 508 6.59 4.94 0.08
N MET A 509 6.72 6.26 0.00
CA MET A 509 5.63 7.17 -0.37
C MET A 509 6.16 8.37 -1.15
N ALA A 510 5.26 9.09 -1.81
CA ALA A 510 5.57 10.27 -2.61
C ALA A 510 6.28 11.36 -1.82
N ASN A 511 7.16 12.07 -2.51
CA ASN A 511 7.82 13.27 -2.00
C ASN A 511 6.93 14.51 -2.20
N GLY A 512 5.79 14.55 -1.49
CA GLY A 512 4.84 15.67 -1.49
C GLY A 512 3.38 15.25 -1.70
N ASP A 513 2.47 16.23 -1.61
CA ASP A 513 1.02 16.01 -1.81
C ASP A 513 0.68 15.94 -3.30
N VAL A 514 0.92 14.78 -3.88
CA VAL A 514 0.68 14.48 -5.31
C VAL A 514 -0.39 13.40 -5.49
N GLY A 515 -1.22 13.19 -4.47
CA GLY A 515 -2.31 12.20 -4.50
C GLY A 515 -1.92 10.77 -4.11
N ASP A 516 -0.72 10.55 -3.56
CA ASP A 516 -0.34 9.23 -3.01
C ASP A 516 -1.14 8.94 -1.72
N PRO A 517 -1.91 7.83 -1.65
CA PRO A 517 -2.70 7.50 -0.48
C PRO A 517 -1.86 7.22 0.78
N VAL A 518 -0.62 6.71 0.66
CA VAL A 518 0.26 6.52 1.84
C VAL A 518 0.71 7.86 2.40
N TYR A 519 1.12 8.79 1.52
CA TYR A 519 1.46 10.16 1.93
C TYR A 519 0.28 10.85 2.60
N ASN A 520 -0.92 10.72 2.02
CA ASN A 520 -2.12 11.32 2.57
C ASN A 520 -2.45 10.76 3.95
N ALA A 521 -2.36 9.45 4.15
CA ALA A 521 -2.64 8.83 5.44
C ALA A 521 -1.62 9.24 6.52
N LEU A 522 -0.33 9.15 6.20
CA LEU A 522 0.73 9.22 7.22
C LEU A 522 1.29 10.63 7.43
N ILE A 523 1.45 11.41 6.35
CA ILE A 523 2.04 12.76 6.42
C ILE A 523 0.94 13.81 6.50
N LYS A 524 -0.04 13.79 5.58
CA LYS A 524 -1.07 14.84 5.54
C LYS A 524 -2.01 14.79 6.74
N ASN A 525 -2.42 13.59 7.15
CA ASN A 525 -3.43 13.42 8.19
C ASN A 525 -2.86 13.09 9.57
N ASN A 526 -1.64 12.52 9.69
CA ASN A 526 -1.14 12.00 10.96
C ASN A 526 0.38 12.22 11.21
N HIS A 527 0.93 13.32 10.68
CA HIS A 527 2.38 13.56 10.62
C HIS A 527 3.12 13.35 11.96
N SER A 528 2.63 13.98 13.03
CA SER A 528 3.28 13.99 14.33
C SER A 528 3.33 12.59 14.95
N ASN A 529 2.27 11.80 14.78
CA ASN A 529 2.23 10.43 15.27
C ASN A 529 3.13 9.50 14.46
N PHE A 530 3.11 9.65 13.12
CA PHE A 530 3.96 8.87 12.22
C PHE A 530 5.45 9.03 12.55
N LEU A 531 5.92 10.27 12.75
CA LEU A 531 7.32 10.55 13.07
C LEU A 531 7.76 10.07 14.46
N LYS A 532 6.83 9.66 15.35
CA LYS A 532 7.20 8.98 16.60
C LYS A 532 7.90 7.66 16.31
N TYR A 533 7.42 6.91 15.32
CA TYR A 533 7.82 5.54 15.06
C TYR A 533 8.76 5.36 13.86
N TYR A 534 8.91 6.37 13.00
CA TYR A 534 9.68 6.25 11.76
C TYR A 534 10.67 7.40 11.57
N ASP A 535 11.83 7.08 11.04
CA ASP A 535 12.83 8.05 10.59
C ASP A 535 12.92 8.06 9.05
N LEU A 536 13.07 9.26 8.48
CA LEU A 536 13.38 9.41 7.06
C LEU A 536 14.77 8.84 6.79
N SER A 537 14.84 7.73 6.07
CA SER A 537 16.10 7.06 5.73
C SER A 537 16.72 7.62 4.46
N GLN A 538 15.91 7.90 3.44
CA GLN A 538 16.40 8.46 2.19
C GLN A 538 15.33 9.31 1.50
N LYS A 539 15.75 10.47 1.00
CA LYS A 539 14.94 11.36 0.16
C LYS A 539 15.35 11.21 -1.30
N PHE A 540 14.40 11.03 -2.20
CA PHE A 540 14.60 11.07 -3.66
C PHE A 540 13.70 12.14 -4.28
N ASP A 541 13.87 12.37 -5.59
CA ASP A 541 13.10 13.40 -6.32
C ASP A 541 11.58 13.17 -6.21
N PHE A 542 11.14 11.92 -6.40
CA PHE A 542 9.70 11.57 -6.45
C PHE A 542 9.22 10.75 -5.25
N LEU A 543 10.11 10.06 -4.54
CA LEU A 543 9.74 9.15 -3.45
C LEU A 543 10.65 9.34 -2.25
N ASN A 544 10.11 9.08 -1.07
CA ASN A 544 10.83 9.06 0.19
C ASN A 544 10.74 7.67 0.80
N VAL A 545 11.84 7.24 1.42
CA VAL A 545 11.91 5.96 2.13
C VAL A 545 12.10 6.22 3.62
N TYR A 546 11.20 5.68 4.42
CA TYR A 546 11.23 5.74 5.87
C TYR A 546 11.48 4.35 6.44
N LYS A 547 12.22 4.29 7.55
CA LYS A 547 12.49 3.06 8.32
C LYS A 547 11.89 3.19 9.70
N ARG A 548 11.26 2.12 10.18
CA ARG A 548 10.77 2.03 11.55
C ARG A 548 11.96 2.18 12.51
N LYS A 549 11.80 3.03 13.51
CA LYS A 549 12.77 3.18 14.61
C LYS A 549 12.91 1.84 15.32
N GLU A 550 14.16 1.48 15.61
CA GLU A 550 14.45 0.30 16.41
C GLU A 550 14.43 0.71 17.89
N VAL A 551 13.56 0.09 18.69
CA VAL A 551 13.69 0.15 20.15
C VAL A 551 14.92 -0.69 20.51
N PRO A 552 15.89 -0.16 21.27
CA PRO A 552 17.07 -0.94 21.63
C PRO A 552 16.67 -2.19 22.42
N LYS A 553 17.43 -3.28 22.27
CA LYS A 553 17.14 -4.56 22.93
C LYS A 553 17.06 -4.40 24.45
N ASN A 554 16.21 -5.21 25.08
CA ASN A 554 15.95 -5.26 26.52
C ASN A 554 15.26 -4.04 27.14
N PHE A 555 14.95 -2.98 26.37
CA PHE A 555 14.15 -1.88 26.91
C PHE A 555 12.70 -2.29 27.09
N VAL A 556 12.10 -1.86 28.20
CA VAL A 556 10.65 -1.91 28.38
C VAL A 556 10.01 -0.80 27.55
N TYR A 557 9.09 -1.17 26.65
CA TYR A 557 8.30 -0.22 25.86
C TYR A 557 6.81 -0.56 25.94
N ILE A 558 5.98 0.36 25.45
CA ILE A 558 4.52 0.20 25.48
C ILE A 558 4.03 -0.13 24.06
N HIS A 559 3.17 -1.14 23.96
CA HIS A 559 2.49 -1.52 22.73
C HIS A 559 1.12 -2.13 23.05
N ASP A 560 0.06 -1.68 22.39
CA ASP A 560 -1.33 -2.13 22.63
C ASP A 560 -1.73 -2.11 24.11
N GLU A 561 -1.49 -0.99 24.80
CA GLU A 561 -1.81 -0.80 26.24
C GLU A 561 -1.05 -1.78 27.18
N GLN A 562 0.00 -2.43 26.69
CA GLN A 562 0.80 -3.43 27.43
C GLN A 562 2.28 -3.04 27.47
N PHE A 563 2.97 -3.44 28.53
CA PHE A 563 4.42 -3.39 28.55
C PHE A 563 5.00 -4.57 27.76
N LYS A 564 6.05 -4.30 26.99
CA LYS A 564 6.78 -5.32 26.23
C LYS A 564 8.28 -5.14 26.38
N VAL A 565 9.00 -6.26 26.29
CA VAL A 565 10.46 -6.35 26.18
C VAL A 565 10.78 -7.33 25.07
N ASP A 566 11.56 -6.92 24.07
CA ASP A 566 11.93 -7.77 22.92
C ASP A 566 10.73 -8.52 22.30
N ASP A 567 9.62 -7.80 22.06
CA ASP A 567 8.33 -8.28 21.54
C ASP A 567 7.54 -9.24 22.47
N ALA A 568 8.05 -9.59 23.65
CA ALA A 568 7.34 -10.37 24.66
C ALA A 568 6.59 -9.47 25.66
N ASN A 569 5.40 -9.89 26.09
CA ASN A 569 4.63 -9.16 27.10
C ASN A 569 5.31 -9.21 28.47
N LEU A 570 5.38 -8.07 29.15
CA LEU A 570 5.87 -7.93 30.51
C LEU A 570 4.69 -7.61 31.44
N ARG A 571 4.24 -8.62 32.19
CA ARG A 571 3.38 -8.43 33.37
C ARG A 571 4.16 -8.83 34.60
N PHE A 572 4.05 -8.05 35.67
CA PHE A 572 4.93 -8.23 36.81
C PHE A 572 4.24 -8.05 38.17
N ILE A 573 4.87 -8.65 39.18
CA ILE A 573 4.75 -8.22 40.57
C ILE A 573 6.12 -7.69 41.02
N GLY A 574 6.10 -6.58 41.76
CA GLY A 574 7.29 -5.88 42.21
C GLY A 574 7.22 -5.48 43.68
N VAL A 575 8.27 -4.80 44.14
CA VAL A 575 8.38 -4.33 45.53
C VAL A 575 8.93 -2.92 45.61
N ASN A 576 8.48 -2.17 46.61
CA ASN A 576 9.09 -0.91 47.03
C ASN A 576 10.24 -1.21 48.00
N SER A 577 11.40 -0.63 47.75
CA SER A 577 12.53 -0.60 48.69
C SER A 577 13.09 0.83 48.71
N TYR A 578 12.31 1.72 49.31
CA TYR A 578 12.45 3.17 49.17
C TYR A 578 13.85 3.71 49.53
N ASP A 579 14.48 3.20 50.60
CA ASP A 579 15.75 3.67 51.16
C ASP A 579 16.99 2.98 50.56
N LEU A 580 16.85 2.22 49.47
CA LEU A 580 17.91 1.33 48.99
C LEU A 580 19.24 2.05 48.70
N ILE A 581 19.20 3.30 48.19
CA ILE A 581 20.40 4.11 47.93
C ILE A 581 21.19 4.46 49.20
N TYR A 582 20.56 4.41 50.37
CA TYR A 582 21.15 4.79 51.67
C TYR A 582 21.76 3.60 52.42
N ARG A 583 21.67 2.38 51.87
CA ARG A 583 22.17 1.15 52.50
C ARG A 583 23.58 0.82 52.03
N SER A 584 24.25 -0.10 52.73
CA SER A 584 25.55 -0.62 52.27
C SER A 584 25.37 -1.48 51.00
N THR A 585 26.41 -1.59 50.17
CA THR A 585 26.38 -2.41 48.94
C THR A 585 26.06 -3.89 49.22
N GLY A 586 26.46 -4.42 50.38
CA GLY A 586 26.11 -5.77 50.82
C GLY A 586 24.61 -5.94 51.10
N GLU A 587 24.00 -4.96 51.77
CA GLU A 587 22.55 -4.95 52.01
C GLU A 587 21.77 -4.73 50.73
N ILE A 588 22.25 -3.87 49.83
CA ILE A 588 21.67 -3.66 48.49
C ILE A 588 21.61 -4.98 47.73
N ALA A 589 22.76 -5.67 47.60
CA ALA A 589 22.84 -6.92 46.87
C ALA A 589 21.94 -8.01 47.48
N SER A 590 21.91 -8.10 48.82
CA SER A 590 21.07 -9.07 49.53
C SER A 590 19.59 -8.77 49.34
N THR A 591 19.18 -7.50 49.38
CA THR A 591 17.79 -7.06 49.20
C THR A 591 17.29 -7.38 47.79
N LEU A 592 18.07 -7.04 46.76
CA LEU A 592 17.70 -7.32 45.36
C LEU A 592 17.68 -8.83 45.07
N SER A 593 18.69 -9.56 45.55
CA SER A 593 18.76 -11.02 45.34
C SER A 593 17.62 -11.75 46.03
N SER A 594 17.24 -11.34 47.25
CA SER A 594 16.12 -11.96 47.97
C SER A 594 14.77 -11.63 47.32
N ALA A 595 14.59 -10.40 46.83
CA ALA A 595 13.40 -10.01 46.09
C ALA A 595 13.26 -10.85 44.80
N LYS A 596 14.35 -10.97 44.02
CA LYS A 596 14.37 -11.81 42.81
C LYS A 596 14.06 -13.27 43.11
N ALA A 597 14.67 -13.84 44.16
CA ALA A 597 14.44 -15.23 44.58
C ALA A 597 12.98 -15.48 45.01
N SER A 598 12.31 -14.43 45.47
CA SER A 598 10.90 -14.41 45.87
C SER A 598 9.94 -14.17 44.70
N GLY A 599 10.45 -14.04 43.47
CA GLY A 599 9.65 -13.91 42.25
C GLY A 599 9.31 -12.48 41.86
N PHE A 600 9.89 -11.46 42.50
CA PHE A 600 9.68 -10.07 42.11
C PHE A 600 10.58 -9.68 40.94
N GLU A 601 9.99 -9.05 39.92
CA GLU A 601 10.67 -8.70 38.66
C GLU A 601 11.00 -7.20 38.58
N VAL A 602 10.35 -6.38 39.40
CA VAL A 602 10.50 -4.92 39.41
C VAL A 602 10.74 -4.41 40.82
N VAL A 603 11.66 -3.46 40.98
CA VAL A 603 11.89 -2.75 42.24
C VAL A 603 11.67 -1.24 42.05
N ARG A 604 10.87 -0.63 42.92
CA ARG A 604 10.70 0.83 43.01
C ARG A 604 11.50 1.37 44.18
N LEU A 605 12.24 2.46 43.98
CA LEU A 605 13.04 3.11 45.02
C LEU A 605 13.08 4.62 44.86
N TRP A 606 13.44 5.30 45.95
CA TRP A 606 13.60 6.74 45.96
C TRP A 606 15.00 7.13 45.52
N VAL A 607 15.04 7.96 44.48
CA VAL A 607 16.22 8.66 44.01
C VAL A 607 15.98 10.13 44.32
N PHE A 608 15.96 10.44 45.61
CA PHE A 608 15.88 11.81 46.13
C PHE A 608 16.34 11.84 47.58
N GLY A 609 16.54 13.05 48.09
CA GLY A 609 16.98 13.33 49.43
C GLY A 609 17.44 14.77 49.54
N GLU A 610 16.58 15.69 49.94
CA GLU A 610 16.89 17.12 49.96
C GLU A 610 17.14 17.65 51.38
N GLY A 611 18.14 18.51 51.55
CA GLY A 611 18.36 19.26 52.79
C GLY A 611 19.57 18.80 53.61
N ASP A 612 19.42 18.68 54.93
CA ASP A 612 20.55 18.49 55.85
C ASP A 612 20.69 17.04 56.34
N PHE A 613 21.94 16.59 56.53
CA PHE A 613 22.39 15.30 57.11
C PHE A 613 22.15 14.02 56.26
N ASN A 614 23.23 13.51 55.64
CA ASN A 614 23.31 12.24 54.89
C ASN A 614 22.23 12.04 53.81
N VAL A 615 21.90 13.09 53.07
CA VAL A 615 20.92 13.09 51.98
C VAL A 615 21.59 13.12 50.59
N LEU A 616 20.82 12.83 49.53
CA LEU A 616 21.31 12.76 48.15
C LEU A 616 21.68 14.13 47.55
N GLN A 617 20.88 15.16 47.82
CA GLN A 617 21.04 16.54 47.35
C GLN A 617 21.06 17.51 48.55
N PRO A 618 22.24 17.78 49.14
CA PRO A 618 22.33 18.69 50.28
C PRO A 618 21.93 20.13 49.95
N LYS A 619 22.25 20.58 48.72
CA LYS A 619 21.93 21.92 48.20
C LYS A 619 21.58 21.85 46.71
N PRO A 620 20.87 22.85 46.15
CA PRO A 620 20.58 22.89 44.73
C PRO A 620 21.84 22.75 43.87
N GLY A 621 21.90 21.68 43.06
CA GLY A 621 23.02 21.38 42.17
C GLY A 621 24.25 20.72 42.81
N GLU A 622 24.23 20.44 44.12
CA GLU A 622 25.27 19.67 44.83
C GLU A 622 24.72 18.28 45.19
N TYR A 623 25.44 17.22 44.82
CA TYR A 623 25.02 15.83 45.02
C TYR A 623 26.02 15.02 45.83
N ASN A 624 25.52 14.10 46.63
CA ASN A 624 26.32 13.14 47.37
C ASN A 624 26.74 11.99 46.46
N GLU A 625 27.97 12.05 45.94
CA GLU A 625 28.50 11.03 45.01
C GLU A 625 28.51 9.63 45.61
N ALA A 626 28.71 9.45 46.92
CA ALA A 626 28.67 8.11 47.53
C ALA A 626 27.29 7.45 47.44
N LEU A 627 26.21 8.24 47.52
CA LEU A 627 24.84 7.74 47.33
C LEU A 627 24.52 7.53 45.84
N LEU A 628 25.12 8.32 44.94
CA LEU A 628 25.02 8.08 43.50
C LEU A 628 25.81 6.84 43.07
N ASP A 629 26.94 6.54 43.69
CA ASP A 629 27.70 5.30 43.50
C ASP A 629 26.89 4.09 43.99
N ASN A 630 26.12 4.25 45.07
CA ASN A 630 25.15 3.23 45.50
C ASN A 630 24.06 3.03 44.45
N LEU A 631 23.56 4.09 43.82
CA LEU A 631 22.59 3.99 42.72
C LEU A 631 23.20 3.29 41.49
N ASP A 632 24.46 3.61 41.15
CA ASP A 632 25.22 2.92 40.09
C ASP A 632 25.28 1.41 40.39
N TYR A 633 25.56 1.05 41.64
CA TYR A 633 25.62 -0.33 42.12
C TYR A 633 24.26 -1.04 42.11
N ILE A 634 23.17 -0.33 42.47
CA ILE A 634 21.80 -0.85 42.40
C ILE A 634 21.46 -1.24 40.96
N LEU A 635 21.67 -0.33 40.00
CA LEU A 635 21.36 -0.60 38.59
C LEU A 635 22.26 -1.72 38.04
N ALA A 636 23.56 -1.69 38.32
CA ALA A 636 24.47 -2.76 37.89
C ALA A 636 24.08 -4.14 38.46
N THR A 637 23.56 -4.18 39.69
CA THR A 637 23.14 -5.42 40.35
C THR A 637 21.78 -5.89 39.85
N ALA A 638 20.80 -4.99 39.74
CA ALA A 638 19.47 -5.29 39.20
C ALA A 638 19.56 -5.81 37.76
N GLY A 639 20.40 -5.19 36.92
CA GLY A 639 20.64 -5.64 35.55
C GLY A 639 21.22 -7.05 35.48
N LYS A 640 22.19 -7.40 36.35
CA LYS A 640 22.72 -8.77 36.47
C LYS A 640 21.67 -9.79 36.92
N LEU A 641 20.70 -9.36 37.72
CA LEU A 641 19.59 -10.18 38.19
C LEU A 641 18.41 -10.24 37.21
N ASN A 642 18.49 -9.54 36.07
CA ASN A 642 17.38 -9.31 35.13
C ASN A 642 16.14 -8.80 35.88
N MET A 643 16.30 -7.77 36.70
CA MET A 643 15.22 -7.01 37.32
C MET A 643 15.14 -5.64 36.67
N ASN A 644 13.92 -5.12 36.53
CA ASN A 644 13.73 -3.74 36.11
C ASN A 644 13.54 -2.81 37.31
N VAL A 645 13.83 -1.52 37.12
CA VAL A 645 13.88 -0.54 38.21
C VAL A 645 13.01 0.68 37.90
N ILE A 646 12.18 1.10 38.86
CA ILE A 646 11.44 2.36 38.81
C ILE A 646 12.13 3.37 39.74
N LEU A 647 12.51 4.52 39.17
CA LEU A 647 13.27 5.55 39.89
C LEU A 647 12.38 6.76 40.15
N THR A 648 11.99 6.95 41.41
CA THR A 648 11.21 8.11 41.84
C THR A 648 12.11 9.31 42.11
N LEU A 649 11.83 10.44 41.46
CA LEU A 649 12.75 11.59 41.39
C LEU A 649 12.50 12.67 42.46
N SER A 650 11.38 12.66 43.17
CA SER A 650 11.16 13.54 44.33
C SER A 650 10.01 13.03 45.19
N ASN A 651 9.68 13.75 46.27
CA ASN A 651 8.60 13.41 47.19
C ASN A 651 7.69 14.61 47.40
N TYR A 652 6.38 14.37 47.45
CA TYR A 652 5.45 15.36 47.97
C TYR A 652 5.63 15.56 49.49
N TRP A 653 5.87 14.46 50.20
CA TRP A 653 6.00 14.43 51.66
C TRP A 653 7.39 14.85 52.15
N GLU A 654 7.48 15.14 53.45
CA GLU A 654 8.69 15.66 54.10
C GLU A 654 9.79 14.60 54.32
N ALA A 655 9.45 13.31 54.16
CA ALA A 655 10.41 12.23 54.32
C ALA A 655 11.53 12.37 53.27
N TYR A 656 12.76 12.49 53.75
CA TYR A 656 13.95 12.82 52.95
C TYR A 656 13.86 14.17 52.22
N GLY A 657 13.12 15.16 52.74
CA GLY A 657 13.07 16.51 52.19
C GLY A 657 11.76 16.82 51.47
N GLY A 658 11.70 16.56 50.16
CA GLY A 658 10.52 16.75 49.33
C GLY A 658 10.14 18.21 49.06
N VAL A 659 8.88 18.43 48.67
CA VAL A 659 8.35 19.73 48.21
C VAL A 659 8.72 20.89 49.13
N ARG A 660 8.62 20.72 50.46
CA ARG A 660 8.93 21.80 51.42
C ARG A 660 10.39 22.22 51.37
N GLN A 661 11.31 21.28 51.17
CA GLN A 661 12.73 21.58 51.14
C GLN A 661 13.11 22.38 49.87
N TYR A 662 12.48 22.11 48.74
CA TYR A 662 12.64 22.93 47.53
C TYR A 662 12.15 24.37 47.74
N LEU A 663 11.01 24.56 48.41
CA LEU A 663 10.50 25.89 48.74
C LEU A 663 11.43 26.63 49.70
N LYS A 664 11.99 25.92 50.69
CA LYS A 664 12.98 26.46 51.63
C LYS A 664 14.24 26.95 50.93
N TRP A 665 14.74 26.25 49.91
CA TRP A 665 15.93 26.66 49.16
C TRP A 665 15.76 27.98 48.37
N VAL A 666 14.53 28.40 48.10
CA VAL A 666 14.22 29.64 47.37
C VAL A 666 13.51 30.69 48.22
N ASP A 667 13.58 30.53 49.55
CA ASP A 667 12.99 31.40 50.57
C ASP A 667 11.49 31.64 50.38
N LEU A 668 10.74 30.61 49.96
CA LEU A 668 9.29 30.65 49.86
C LEU A 668 8.61 30.13 51.13
N PRO A 669 7.41 30.65 51.47
CA PRO A 669 6.55 30.05 52.50
C PRO A 669 6.34 28.57 52.20
N ASN A 670 6.29 27.75 53.24
CA ASN A 670 6.12 26.31 53.10
C ASN A 670 5.32 25.70 54.24
N ASP A 671 4.56 26.47 55.02
CA ASP A 671 3.89 25.97 56.23
C ASP A 671 2.49 25.41 55.93
N LYS A 672 1.77 26.00 54.96
CA LYS A 672 0.38 25.67 54.65
C LYS A 672 0.26 24.84 53.36
N PRO A 673 -0.79 24.02 53.18
CA PRO A 673 -1.02 23.27 51.94
C PRO A 673 -1.01 24.15 50.67
N SER A 674 -1.59 25.36 50.74
CA SER A 674 -1.58 26.34 49.63
C SER A 674 -0.20 26.85 49.26
N ASP A 675 0.76 26.82 50.20
CA ASP A 675 2.13 27.23 49.94
C ASP A 675 2.86 26.15 49.12
N LEU A 676 2.49 24.87 49.30
CA LEU A 676 3.10 23.73 48.61
C LEU A 676 2.84 23.75 47.10
N ASP A 677 1.71 24.31 46.65
CA ASP A 677 1.39 24.50 45.23
C ASP A 677 2.44 25.35 44.49
N ARG A 678 3.24 26.13 45.23
CA ARG A 678 4.35 26.92 44.66
C ARG A 678 5.47 26.06 44.11
N PHE A 679 5.62 24.82 44.55
CA PHE A 679 6.58 23.89 43.95
C PHE A 679 6.24 23.65 42.48
N PHE A 680 4.95 23.46 42.21
CA PHE A 680 4.47 23.20 40.87
C PHE A 680 4.43 24.45 40.01
N THR A 681 4.54 25.68 40.54
CA THR A 681 4.31 26.92 39.76
C THR A 681 5.49 27.89 39.73
N ASP A 682 6.37 27.89 40.74
CA ASP A 682 7.50 28.82 40.80
C ASP A 682 8.64 28.36 39.87
N SER A 683 9.00 29.22 38.92
CA SER A 683 10.04 28.94 37.92
C SER A 683 11.40 28.58 38.53
N ARG A 684 11.75 29.12 39.71
CA ARG A 684 13.04 28.80 40.38
C ARG A 684 13.04 27.37 40.89
N VAL A 685 11.95 26.95 41.54
CA VAL A 685 11.79 25.57 42.04
C VAL A 685 11.79 24.57 40.89
N ARG A 686 10.99 24.84 39.85
CA ARG A 686 10.98 24.02 38.62
C ARG A 686 12.37 23.91 38.00
N THR A 687 13.16 24.99 38.00
CA THR A 687 14.54 24.97 37.48
C THR A 687 15.46 24.10 38.33
N ILE A 688 15.36 24.15 39.66
CA ILE A 688 16.16 23.29 40.55
C ILE A 688 15.82 21.82 40.30
N TYR A 689 14.53 21.47 40.19
CA TYR A 689 14.10 20.10 39.88
C TYR A 689 14.61 19.65 38.50
N LYS A 690 14.47 20.46 37.45
CA LYS A 690 15.01 20.12 36.12
C LYS A 690 16.53 19.93 36.12
N ASN A 691 17.26 20.75 36.86
CA ASN A 691 18.72 20.59 36.99
C ASN A 691 19.08 19.28 37.69
N TYR A 692 18.28 18.86 38.68
CA TYR A 692 18.41 17.56 39.32
C TYR A 692 18.12 16.41 38.34
N VAL A 693 16.99 16.47 37.64
CA VAL A 693 16.62 15.48 36.61
C VAL A 693 17.71 15.36 35.54
N ASN A 694 18.25 16.48 35.05
CA ASN A 694 19.38 16.49 34.12
C ASN A 694 20.58 15.72 34.67
N ALA A 695 20.95 15.95 35.93
CA ALA A 695 22.09 15.31 36.56
C ALA A 695 21.90 13.79 36.70
N ILE A 696 20.70 13.33 37.06
CA ILE A 696 20.40 11.90 37.21
C ILE A 696 20.26 11.20 35.85
N VAL A 697 19.42 11.72 34.95
CA VAL A 697 19.11 11.07 33.67
C VAL A 697 20.35 10.98 32.77
N LEU A 698 21.23 11.98 32.82
CA LEU A 698 22.46 12.02 32.04
C LEU A 698 23.67 11.41 32.77
N ARG A 699 23.51 10.92 34.02
CA ARG A 699 24.62 10.28 34.74
C ARG A 699 25.10 9.06 33.98
N LYS A 700 26.42 8.89 33.95
CA LYS A 700 27.07 7.67 33.48
C LYS A 700 27.37 6.77 34.67
N ASN A 701 26.83 5.56 34.65
CA ASN A 701 27.07 4.56 35.67
C ASN A 701 28.57 4.21 35.70
N THR A 702 29.21 4.35 36.86
CA THR A 702 30.66 4.12 37.03
C THR A 702 31.07 2.64 36.97
N LEU A 703 30.12 1.70 37.06
CA LEU A 703 30.37 0.26 37.04
C LEU A 703 30.06 -0.37 35.68
N THR A 704 28.99 0.08 35.02
CA THR A 704 28.56 -0.46 33.72
C THR A 704 29.05 0.37 32.54
N GLU A 705 29.48 1.61 32.76
CA GLU A 705 29.87 2.59 31.74
C GLU A 705 28.71 2.99 30.80
N ILE A 706 27.46 2.74 31.18
CA ILE A 706 26.25 3.09 30.43
C ILE A 706 25.64 4.36 31.04
N ASN A 707 25.16 5.29 30.21
CA ASN A 707 24.39 6.43 30.74
C ASN A 707 23.02 5.94 31.19
N TYR A 708 22.45 6.50 32.25
CA TYR A 708 21.15 6.05 32.75
C TYR A 708 20.05 6.10 31.69
N ARG A 709 19.99 7.17 30.88
CA ARG A 709 19.06 7.23 29.74
C ARG A 709 19.21 6.13 28.68
N ASP A 710 20.35 5.42 28.69
CA ASP A 710 20.72 4.36 27.75
C ASP A 710 20.75 2.97 28.44
N ASP A 711 20.40 2.86 29.73
CA ASP A 711 20.46 1.63 30.53
C ASP A 711 19.10 0.90 30.60
N PRO A 712 18.92 -0.24 29.90
CA PRO A 712 17.64 -0.96 29.85
C PRO A 712 17.19 -1.54 31.20
N THR A 713 18.05 -1.52 32.23
CA THR A 713 17.68 -1.92 33.59
C THR A 713 16.62 -0.98 34.19
N ILE A 714 16.63 0.28 33.76
CA ILE A 714 15.62 1.25 34.18
C ILE A 714 14.34 0.96 33.39
N MET A 715 13.22 0.79 34.08
CA MET A 715 11.91 0.65 33.45
C MET A 715 11.25 2.00 33.25
N THR A 716 11.27 2.83 34.29
CA THR A 716 10.40 4.00 34.38
C THR A 716 11.03 5.08 35.23
N TRP A 717 10.97 6.32 34.73
CA TRP A 717 11.16 7.54 35.50
C TRP A 717 9.83 7.93 36.14
N GLU A 718 9.78 8.04 37.46
CA GLU A 718 8.62 8.53 38.17
C GLU A 718 8.86 9.96 38.65
N LEU A 719 7.98 10.88 38.25
CA LEU A 719 8.20 12.31 38.46
C LEU A 719 8.28 12.68 39.94
N MET A 720 7.38 12.17 40.76
CA MET A 720 7.30 12.45 42.19
C MET A 720 6.45 11.40 42.90
N ASN A 721 6.82 11.02 44.13
CA ASN A 721 5.97 10.22 45.00
C ASN A 721 4.76 11.03 45.50
N GLU A 722 3.55 10.57 45.20
CA GLU A 722 2.25 11.05 45.73
C GLU A 722 2.02 12.57 45.61
N PRO A 723 2.17 13.17 44.41
CA PRO A 723 1.98 14.60 44.20
C PRO A 723 0.53 15.02 44.46
N ARG A 724 0.36 16.07 45.28
CA ARG A 724 -0.94 16.63 45.68
C ARG A 724 -1.03 18.13 45.42
N SER A 725 -2.25 18.65 45.37
CA SER A 725 -2.57 20.08 45.29
C SER A 725 -3.31 20.53 46.54
N SER A 726 -3.31 21.84 46.83
CA SER A 726 -4.01 22.37 48.00
C SER A 726 -5.54 22.15 47.98
N SER A 727 -6.13 21.95 46.80
CA SER A 727 -7.54 21.59 46.58
C SER A 727 -7.75 20.97 45.19
N LEU A 728 -8.92 20.35 44.95
CA LEU A 728 -9.32 19.91 43.61
C LEU A 728 -9.31 21.05 42.58
N SER A 729 -9.72 22.27 42.99
CA SER A 729 -9.76 23.42 42.10
C SER A 729 -8.38 23.89 41.61
N THR A 730 -7.31 23.45 42.27
CA THR A 730 -5.92 23.75 41.91
C THR A 730 -5.20 22.57 41.26
N ALA A 731 -5.84 21.41 41.08
CA ALA A 731 -5.22 20.20 40.52
C ALA A 731 -4.54 20.44 39.14
N ASN A 732 -5.06 21.38 38.34
CA ASN A 732 -4.47 21.74 37.05
C ASN A 732 -3.01 22.21 37.14
N VAL A 733 -2.59 22.84 38.25
CA VAL A 733 -1.19 23.29 38.38
C VAL A 733 -0.21 22.10 38.41
N VAL A 734 -0.66 20.96 38.93
CA VAL A 734 0.10 19.71 38.98
C VAL A 734 0.09 19.03 37.61
N ASN A 735 -1.05 19.03 36.90
CA ASN A 735 -1.16 18.48 35.54
C ASN A 735 -0.27 19.23 34.53
N ASP A 736 -0.24 20.56 34.63
CA ASP A 736 0.65 21.41 33.82
C ASP A 736 2.12 21.08 34.11
N TRP A 737 2.46 20.89 35.40
CA TRP A 737 3.80 20.50 35.81
C TRP A 737 4.17 19.11 35.30
N PHE A 738 3.27 18.12 35.35
CA PHE A 738 3.51 16.80 34.77
C PHE A 738 3.83 16.88 33.28
N SER A 739 3.02 17.60 32.50
CA SER A 739 3.23 17.74 31.06
C SER A 739 4.59 18.40 30.76
N GLU A 740 4.98 19.40 31.54
CA GLU A 740 6.27 20.07 31.42
C GLU A 740 7.44 19.14 31.77
N MET A 741 7.38 18.41 32.89
CA MET A 741 8.48 17.56 33.36
C MET A 741 8.61 16.28 32.54
N THR A 742 7.51 15.68 32.10
CA THR A 742 7.53 14.57 31.12
C THR A 742 8.19 15.02 29.82
N SER A 743 7.81 16.18 29.28
CA SER A 743 8.42 16.73 28.07
C SER A 743 9.92 16.99 28.26
N HIS A 744 10.32 17.44 29.45
CA HIS A 744 11.73 17.67 29.78
C HIS A 744 12.52 16.37 29.82
N ILE A 745 12.05 15.33 30.53
CA ILE A 745 12.70 14.01 30.55
C ILE A 745 12.80 13.44 29.13
N LYS A 746 11.71 13.49 28.35
CA LYS A 746 11.68 13.00 26.96
C LYS A 746 12.63 13.73 26.02
N SER A 747 13.05 14.95 26.35
CA SER A 747 14.09 15.68 25.61
C SER A 747 15.51 15.16 25.87
N LEU A 748 15.72 14.51 27.03
CA LEU A 748 17.00 13.94 27.47
C LEU A 748 17.11 12.45 27.14
N ASP A 749 15.99 11.74 27.26
CA ASP A 749 15.84 10.29 27.19
C ASP A 749 14.69 9.93 26.25
N LYS A 750 15.00 9.19 25.18
CA LYS A 750 14.03 8.83 24.13
C LYS A 750 13.41 7.45 24.33
N TYR A 751 13.87 6.67 25.32
CA TYR A 751 13.58 5.24 25.42
C TYR A 751 12.73 4.90 26.63
N HIS A 752 13.07 5.42 27.81
CA HIS A 752 12.40 5.03 29.05
C HIS A 752 10.98 5.59 29.18
N ILE A 753 10.14 4.84 29.87
CA ILE A 753 8.76 5.20 30.21
C ILE A 753 8.79 6.27 31.31
N VAL A 754 7.82 7.18 31.31
CA VAL A 754 7.63 8.20 32.36
C VAL A 754 6.23 8.02 32.97
N THR A 755 6.15 7.97 34.31
CA THR A 755 4.90 7.96 35.09
C THR A 755 4.85 9.13 36.06
N THR A 756 3.65 9.48 36.55
CA THR A 756 3.45 10.62 37.44
C THR A 756 3.75 10.33 38.91
N GLY A 757 3.41 9.13 39.40
CA GLY A 757 3.48 8.77 40.82
C GLY A 757 2.21 9.10 41.62
N ILE A 758 1.06 9.26 40.95
CA ILE A 758 -0.20 9.67 41.58
C ILE A 758 -0.85 8.52 42.36
N GLU A 759 -1.61 8.88 43.40
CA GLU A 759 -2.35 7.90 44.21
C GLU A 759 -3.62 7.36 43.51
N GLY A 760 -4.04 7.98 42.40
CA GLY A 760 -5.20 7.54 41.61
C GLY A 760 -6.57 7.97 42.17
N HIS A 761 -6.64 9.16 42.80
CA HIS A 761 -7.89 9.70 43.37
C HIS A 761 -9.03 9.87 42.32
N PHE A 762 -10.27 10.00 42.80
CA PHE A 762 -11.47 10.13 41.96
C PHE A 762 -12.53 11.06 42.58
N ASP A 763 -13.36 11.69 41.74
CA ASP A 763 -14.36 12.70 42.16
C ASP A 763 -15.55 12.14 42.96
N ASN A 764 -15.77 10.81 42.97
CA ASN A 764 -16.85 10.16 43.71
C ASN A 764 -16.34 9.51 45.01
N LEU A 765 -16.69 10.14 46.14
CA LEU A 765 -16.15 10.00 47.51
C LEU A 765 -16.40 8.67 48.25
N SER A 766 -16.73 7.56 47.57
CA SER A 766 -16.96 6.27 48.25
C SER A 766 -15.76 5.31 48.21
N ILE A 767 -14.75 5.57 47.37
CA ILE A 767 -13.54 4.74 47.23
C ILE A 767 -12.35 5.69 46.94
N ASN A 768 -11.33 5.72 47.82
CA ASN A 768 -10.17 6.65 47.79
C ASN A 768 -10.52 8.18 47.88
N PRO A 769 -11.22 8.64 48.96
CA PRO A 769 -11.86 9.96 49.06
C PRO A 769 -10.98 11.19 49.33
N TYR A 770 -9.65 11.18 49.13
CA TYR A 770 -8.86 12.41 49.38
C TYR A 770 -8.95 13.43 48.23
N THR A 771 -9.56 14.57 48.51
CA THR A 771 -9.92 15.65 47.57
C THR A 771 -8.80 16.67 47.33
N THR A 772 -7.53 16.25 47.37
CA THR A 772 -6.38 17.18 47.32
C THR A 772 -5.27 16.68 46.39
N GLY A 773 -5.59 15.97 45.31
CA GLY A 773 -4.60 15.57 44.30
C GLY A 773 -5.23 15.38 42.93
N PRO A 774 -4.41 15.27 41.86
CA PRO A 774 -4.91 15.00 40.51
C PRO A 774 -5.71 13.70 40.46
N THR A 775 -6.88 13.73 39.83
CA THR A 775 -7.67 12.52 39.64
C THR A 775 -7.08 11.69 38.50
N ILE A 776 -7.24 10.36 38.57
CA ILE A 776 -6.79 9.48 37.48
C ILE A 776 -7.48 9.83 36.15
N ASN A 777 -8.76 10.23 36.20
CA ASN A 777 -9.52 10.64 35.03
C ASN A 777 -8.94 11.93 34.43
N ASP A 778 -8.61 12.93 35.24
CA ASP A 778 -8.04 14.19 34.74
C ASP A 778 -6.66 13.99 34.13
N VAL A 779 -5.80 13.19 34.78
CA VAL A 779 -4.47 12.88 34.24
C VAL A 779 -4.59 12.11 32.92
N SER A 780 -5.45 11.09 32.87
CA SER A 780 -5.66 10.28 31.65
C SER A 780 -6.14 11.07 30.44
N ASN A 781 -6.90 12.15 30.65
CA ASN A 781 -7.48 12.96 29.58
C ASN A 781 -6.64 14.20 29.21
N ASN A 782 -5.85 14.73 30.15
CA ASN A 782 -5.25 16.07 29.99
C ASN A 782 -3.73 16.12 30.10
N VAL A 783 -3.05 15.01 30.47
CA VAL A 783 -1.61 14.99 30.67
C VAL A 783 -0.95 14.08 29.63
N SER A 784 0.10 14.58 28.98
CA SER A 784 0.92 13.78 28.06
C SER A 784 1.91 12.92 28.86
N ILE A 785 1.45 11.76 29.34
CA ILE A 785 2.25 10.75 30.07
C ILE A 785 2.26 9.42 29.30
N ASP A 786 3.24 8.55 29.56
CA ASP A 786 3.33 7.24 28.88
C ASP A 786 2.43 6.18 29.51
N VAL A 787 2.30 6.22 30.84
CA VAL A 787 1.60 5.21 31.65
C VAL A 787 0.89 5.86 32.84
N LEU A 788 -0.22 5.25 33.27
CA LEU A 788 -0.91 5.63 34.49
C LEU A 788 -0.57 4.70 35.65
N SER A 789 -0.51 5.27 36.85
CA SER A 789 -0.26 4.56 38.09
C SER A 789 -1.26 4.93 39.19
N GLY A 790 -1.29 4.16 40.28
CA GLY A 790 -2.17 4.37 41.43
C GLY A 790 -1.65 3.68 42.68
N HIS A 791 -2.04 4.20 43.85
CA HIS A 791 -1.64 3.68 45.17
C HIS A 791 -2.88 3.14 45.90
N LEU A 792 -2.79 1.93 46.47
CA LEU A 792 -3.93 1.25 47.09
C LEU A 792 -3.64 0.90 48.56
N TYR A 793 -4.22 1.66 49.49
CA TYR A 793 -4.12 1.42 50.93
C TYR A 793 -5.50 1.37 51.59
N LEU A 794 -6.10 0.18 51.73
CA LEU A 794 -7.47 0.02 52.26
C LEU A 794 -7.64 0.50 53.72
N ASP A 795 -6.59 0.39 54.55
CA ASP A 795 -6.63 0.72 55.98
C ASP A 795 -6.88 2.22 56.27
N TYR A 796 -6.70 3.09 55.27
CA TYR A 796 -6.95 4.53 55.36
C TYR A 796 -8.35 4.94 54.87
N PHE A 797 -9.12 4.01 54.29
CA PHE A 797 -10.37 4.30 53.60
C PHE A 797 -11.53 3.59 54.29
N ASP A 798 -12.44 4.38 54.87
CA ASP A 798 -13.73 4.03 55.48
C ASP A 798 -14.03 2.52 55.68
N PRO A 799 -14.06 2.02 56.93
CA PRO A 799 -14.34 0.61 57.24
C PRO A 799 -15.72 0.10 56.75
N SER A 800 -16.58 0.97 56.22
CA SER A 800 -17.84 0.59 55.57
C SER A 800 -17.70 0.15 54.10
N VAL A 801 -16.55 0.39 53.46
CA VAL A 801 -16.21 -0.22 52.17
C VAL A 801 -15.80 -1.66 52.44
N SER A 802 -16.70 -2.60 52.15
CA SER A 802 -16.47 -4.03 52.39
C SER A 802 -15.06 -4.43 51.95
N ALA A 803 -14.21 -4.84 52.88
CA ALA A 803 -12.76 -5.06 52.74
C ALA A 803 -12.33 -6.10 51.67
N ASN A 804 -13.25 -6.60 50.84
CA ASN A 804 -13.02 -7.62 49.81
C ASN A 804 -13.43 -7.19 48.39
N ASN A 805 -13.77 -5.92 48.14
CA ASN A 805 -14.21 -5.47 46.81
C ASN A 805 -13.16 -4.58 46.12
N PHE A 806 -12.26 -5.20 45.33
CA PHE A 806 -11.24 -4.52 44.53
C PHE A 806 -11.79 -3.94 43.19
N SER A 807 -13.01 -3.39 43.21
CA SER A 807 -13.65 -2.77 42.03
C SER A 807 -12.87 -1.57 41.50
N ILE A 808 -12.06 -0.92 42.35
CA ILE A 808 -11.18 0.19 41.96
C ILE A 808 -10.15 -0.24 40.89
N VAL A 809 -9.69 -1.49 40.91
CA VAL A 809 -8.75 -2.02 39.92
C VAL A 809 -9.39 -2.03 38.53
N ASN A 810 -10.66 -2.45 38.43
CA ASN A 810 -11.42 -2.39 37.18
C ASN A 810 -11.64 -0.95 36.71
N LEU A 811 -11.90 -0.03 37.64
CA LEU A 811 -12.10 1.37 37.31
C LEU A 811 -10.82 2.01 36.73
N TRP A 812 -9.69 1.86 37.40
CA TRP A 812 -8.42 2.42 36.96
C TRP A 812 -7.95 1.82 35.64
N THR A 813 -8.04 0.50 35.48
CA THR A 813 -7.70 -0.17 34.21
C THR A 813 -8.61 0.27 33.07
N ALA A 814 -9.90 0.53 33.33
CA ALA A 814 -10.81 1.05 32.31
C ALA A 814 -10.46 2.50 31.88
N PHE A 815 -10.08 3.37 32.81
CA PHE A 815 -9.63 4.73 32.46
C PHE A 815 -8.36 4.71 31.62
N ALA A 816 -7.37 3.92 32.03
CA ALA A 816 -6.12 3.79 31.28
C ALA A 816 -6.36 3.22 29.87
N LYS A 817 -7.19 2.19 29.77
CA LYS A 817 -7.62 1.62 28.48
C LYS A 817 -8.30 2.65 27.58
N ASN A 818 -9.22 3.44 28.12
CA ASN A 818 -9.88 4.50 27.35
C ASN A 818 -8.91 5.59 26.87
N ALA A 819 -7.82 5.83 27.62
CA ALA A 819 -6.74 6.72 27.24
C ALA A 819 -5.66 6.06 26.36
N GLY A 820 -5.78 4.77 26.04
CA GLY A 820 -4.79 4.02 25.26
C GLY A 820 -3.46 3.80 25.99
N MET A 821 -3.47 3.78 27.33
CA MET A 821 -2.29 3.66 28.19
C MET A 821 -2.34 2.38 29.03
N PRO A 822 -1.18 1.79 29.39
CA PRO A 822 -1.12 0.75 30.42
C PRO A 822 -1.45 1.33 31.80
N PHE A 823 -1.81 0.44 32.72
CA PHE A 823 -1.99 0.77 34.15
C PHE A 823 -1.29 -0.25 35.04
N PHE A 824 -0.62 0.24 36.08
CA PHE A 824 -0.07 -0.59 37.15
C PHE A 824 -0.29 0.08 38.50
N ILE A 825 -0.37 -0.73 39.55
CA ILE A 825 -0.45 -0.24 40.93
C ILE A 825 0.99 -0.19 41.45
N GLU A 826 1.47 1.00 41.82
CA GLU A 826 2.87 1.23 42.19
C GLU A 826 3.13 1.18 43.70
N GLU A 827 2.06 1.27 44.51
CA GLU A 827 2.09 0.95 45.93
C GLU A 827 0.81 0.21 46.36
N VAL A 828 0.98 -0.89 47.10
CA VAL A 828 -0.10 -1.52 47.85
C VAL A 828 0.42 -2.18 49.12
N GLY A 829 -0.26 -1.90 50.23
CA GLY A 829 0.06 -2.44 51.55
C GLY A 829 -1.19 -2.69 52.37
N PHE A 830 -1.19 -3.79 53.12
CA PHE A 830 -2.17 -4.09 54.17
C PHE A 830 -1.42 -4.29 55.49
N SER A 831 -1.92 -3.72 56.57
CA SER A 831 -1.31 -3.80 57.90
C SER A 831 -1.22 -5.23 58.42
N LYS A 832 -0.12 -5.56 59.12
CA LYS A 832 0.04 -6.80 59.89
C LYS A 832 -0.82 -6.84 61.17
N LYS A 833 -1.27 -5.68 61.64
CA LYS A 833 -2.15 -5.58 62.82
C LYS A 833 -3.59 -5.88 62.41
N PRO A 834 -4.31 -6.76 63.12
CA PRO A 834 -5.76 -6.90 62.95
C PRO A 834 -6.43 -5.54 63.19
N ASP A 835 -7.48 -5.24 62.44
CA ASP A 835 -8.36 -4.10 62.78
C ASP A 835 -9.10 -4.36 64.11
N ASP A 836 -9.71 -3.31 64.68
CA ASP A 836 -10.44 -3.38 65.95
C ASP A 836 -11.68 -4.33 65.92
N ASN A 837 -12.06 -4.84 64.76
CA ASN A 837 -13.21 -5.72 64.54
C ASN A 837 -12.83 -7.17 64.19
N GLY A 838 -11.55 -7.53 64.25
CA GLY A 838 -11.06 -8.87 63.89
C GLY A 838 -11.11 -9.14 62.38
N GLY A 839 -10.84 -8.11 61.57
CA GLY A 839 -10.98 -8.05 60.12
C GLY A 839 -10.28 -9.15 59.30
N ILE A 840 -10.49 -9.07 57.99
CA ILE A 840 -9.98 -10.05 57.01
C ILE A 840 -8.45 -10.12 57.11
N ASP A 841 -7.91 -11.34 57.19
CA ASP A 841 -6.47 -11.52 57.28
C ASP A 841 -5.75 -11.04 56.00
N ARG A 842 -4.53 -10.54 56.18
CA ARG A 842 -3.69 -9.96 55.12
C ARG A 842 -3.47 -10.91 53.93
N TYR A 843 -3.42 -12.22 54.16
CA TYR A 843 -3.26 -13.21 53.09
C TYR A 843 -4.49 -13.22 52.17
N THR A 844 -5.69 -13.32 52.75
CA THR A 844 -6.95 -13.27 52.00
C THR A 844 -7.10 -11.97 51.21
N LEU A 845 -6.69 -10.83 51.77
CA LEU A 845 -6.73 -9.54 51.06
C LEU A 845 -5.84 -9.53 49.82
N TYR A 846 -4.59 -10.00 49.94
CA TYR A 846 -3.70 -10.10 48.78
C TYR A 846 -4.19 -11.14 47.77
N GLU A 847 -4.71 -12.29 48.20
CA GLU A 847 -5.26 -13.30 47.29
C GLU A 847 -6.39 -12.72 46.42
N ASN A 848 -7.33 -12.01 47.04
CA ASN A 848 -8.45 -11.37 46.34
C ASN A 848 -7.98 -10.22 45.43
N LEU A 849 -6.95 -9.46 45.84
CA LEU A 849 -6.35 -8.42 45.01
C LEU A 849 -5.69 -9.02 43.76
N LEU A 850 -4.92 -10.09 43.92
CA LEU A 850 -4.24 -10.78 42.81
C LEU A 850 -5.25 -11.39 41.84
N GLU A 851 -6.37 -11.93 42.34
CA GLU A 851 -7.46 -12.39 41.48
C GLU A 851 -8.10 -11.24 40.69
N SER A 852 -8.37 -10.11 41.36
CA SER A 852 -8.91 -8.91 40.69
C SER A 852 -7.93 -8.35 39.65
N ALA A 853 -6.65 -8.27 39.97
CA ALA A 853 -5.59 -7.84 39.07
C ALA A 853 -5.54 -8.73 37.81
N ARG A 854 -5.65 -10.05 37.98
CA ARG A 854 -5.71 -10.99 36.86
C ARG A 854 -6.94 -10.78 35.99
N LYS A 855 -8.13 -10.70 36.61
CA LYS A 855 -9.41 -10.55 35.91
C LYS A 855 -9.50 -9.27 35.08
N ASN A 856 -8.89 -8.19 35.59
CA ASN A 856 -8.92 -6.87 34.96
C ASN A 856 -7.68 -6.56 34.10
N ASN A 857 -6.85 -7.58 33.81
CA ASN A 857 -5.64 -7.44 32.98
C ASN A 857 -4.68 -6.33 33.46
N LEU A 858 -4.48 -6.23 34.78
CA LEU A 858 -3.51 -5.31 35.37
C LEU A 858 -2.10 -5.66 34.87
N GLN A 859 -1.34 -4.63 34.47
CA GLN A 859 0.00 -4.81 33.88
C GLN A 859 1.07 -5.02 34.95
N GLY A 860 0.93 -4.38 36.12
CA GLY A 860 1.87 -4.53 37.23
C GLY A 860 1.25 -4.25 38.59
N LEU A 861 1.83 -4.86 39.63
CA LEU A 861 1.47 -4.64 41.03
C LEU A 861 2.74 -4.54 41.88
N ILE A 862 2.95 -3.46 42.62
CA ILE A 862 4.17 -3.24 43.40
C ILE A 862 3.83 -3.11 44.89
N LEU A 863 4.40 -4.01 45.70
CA LEU A 863 4.08 -4.12 47.12
C LEU A 863 4.84 -3.10 47.96
N TRP A 864 4.17 -2.48 48.92
CA TRP A 864 4.80 -1.66 49.96
C TRP A 864 4.90 -2.45 51.27
N ASN A 865 6.08 -2.75 51.81
CA ASN A 865 7.42 -2.61 51.21
C ASN A 865 8.29 -3.85 51.51
N TRP A 866 9.43 -3.98 50.83
CA TRP A 866 10.37 -5.09 50.99
C TRP A 866 11.61 -4.68 51.77
N ALA A 867 11.85 -5.37 52.88
CA ALA A 867 13.03 -5.14 53.71
C ALA A 867 13.55 -6.45 54.33
N LEU A 868 14.87 -6.52 54.56
CA LEU A 868 15.50 -7.63 55.27
C LEU A 868 15.49 -7.40 56.79
N LYS A 869 14.32 -7.04 57.32
CA LYS A 869 14.05 -6.85 58.75
C LYS A 869 12.57 -7.11 59.03
N THR A 870 12.26 -7.52 60.25
CA THR A 870 10.88 -7.64 60.74
C THR A 870 10.33 -6.27 61.10
N ASP A 871 9.08 -6.00 60.76
CA ASP A 871 8.29 -4.88 61.28
C ASP A 871 6.83 -5.28 61.52
N ASP A 872 6.12 -4.47 62.30
CA ASP A 872 4.72 -4.70 62.72
C ASP A 872 3.71 -3.87 61.90
N SER A 873 4.09 -3.44 60.70
CA SER A 873 3.33 -2.53 59.83
C SER A 873 2.97 -3.18 58.50
N PHE A 874 3.41 -2.62 57.37
CA PHE A 874 3.16 -3.10 56.01
C PHE A 874 4.32 -3.95 55.45
N GLY A 875 5.47 -4.02 56.13
CA GLY A 875 6.66 -4.66 55.58
C GLY A 875 6.43 -6.13 55.24
N ILE A 876 7.11 -6.59 54.19
CA ILE A 876 7.19 -7.99 53.79
C ILE A 876 8.67 -8.36 53.84
N SER A 877 8.99 -9.38 54.63
CA SER A 877 10.37 -9.83 54.81
C SER A 877 10.52 -11.33 54.69
N PRO A 878 11.53 -11.83 53.95
CA PRO A 878 11.86 -13.25 53.96
C PRO A 878 12.46 -13.70 55.30
N LEU A 879 12.80 -12.74 56.18
CA LEU A 879 13.27 -13.01 57.55
C LEU A 879 12.12 -13.08 58.56
N ASP A 880 10.90 -12.72 58.17
CA ASP A 880 9.71 -12.82 59.00
C ASP A 880 8.98 -14.15 58.68
N PRO A 881 8.93 -15.12 59.61
CA PRO A 881 8.20 -16.36 59.40
C PRO A 881 6.71 -16.15 59.09
N GLY A 882 6.12 -15.04 59.56
CA GLY A 882 4.72 -14.68 59.31
C GLY A 882 4.45 -14.29 57.85
N ASP A 883 5.47 -13.91 57.08
CA ASP A 883 5.34 -13.52 55.68
C ASP A 883 5.60 -14.70 54.71
N ALA A 884 5.97 -15.89 55.20
CA ALA A 884 6.38 -17.01 54.36
C ALA A 884 5.28 -17.47 53.38
N GLU A 885 4.03 -17.55 53.85
CA GLU A 885 2.88 -17.93 53.01
C GLU A 885 2.56 -16.84 51.97
N LEU A 886 2.65 -15.56 52.36
CA LEU A 886 2.48 -14.42 51.45
C LEU A 886 3.53 -14.42 50.34
N ILE A 887 4.81 -14.62 50.68
CA ILE A 887 5.90 -14.70 49.70
C ILE A 887 5.65 -15.84 48.71
N GLN A 888 5.19 -16.99 49.19
CA GLN A 888 4.85 -18.11 48.32
C GLN A 888 3.66 -17.81 47.40
N LEU A 889 2.64 -17.08 47.90
CA LEU A 889 1.51 -16.59 47.10
C LEU A 889 1.99 -15.67 45.97
N PHE A 890 2.81 -14.66 46.28
CA PHE A 890 3.36 -13.72 45.29
C PHE A 890 4.24 -14.41 44.25
N LYS A 891 5.10 -15.33 44.69
CA LYS A 891 5.94 -16.12 43.79
C LYS A 891 5.10 -16.95 42.82
N SER A 892 4.08 -17.63 43.34
CA SER A 892 3.15 -18.43 42.54
C SER A 892 2.37 -17.57 41.54
N TYR A 893 2.01 -16.34 41.89
CA TYR A 893 1.36 -15.40 40.98
C TYR A 893 2.32 -14.91 39.88
N SER A 894 3.55 -14.56 40.25
CA SER A 894 4.60 -14.16 39.29
C SER A 894 4.87 -15.25 38.25
N GLU A 895 4.98 -16.51 38.68
CA GLU A 895 5.17 -17.66 37.77
C GLU A 895 3.98 -17.86 36.83
N ARG A 896 2.75 -17.59 37.26
CA ARG A 896 1.57 -17.65 36.38
C ARG A 896 1.59 -16.56 35.33
N LEU A 897 1.96 -15.33 35.69
CA LEU A 897 2.06 -14.21 34.74
C LEU A 897 3.03 -14.51 33.58
N LYS A 898 4.09 -15.29 33.84
CA LYS A 898 5.05 -15.73 32.81
C LYS A 898 4.51 -16.80 31.87
N ASN A 899 3.49 -17.55 32.28
CA ASN A 899 2.89 -18.64 31.51
C ASN A 899 1.60 -18.23 30.78
N ASP A 900 1.00 -17.09 31.14
CA ASP A 900 -0.20 -16.50 30.51
C ASP A 900 0.10 -15.74 29.19
N VAL A 901 1.21 -16.07 28.50
CA VAL A 901 1.69 -15.41 27.27
C VAL A 901 0.99 -15.92 26.01
#